data_AF-A0A949D3A9-F1
#
_entry.id   AF-A0A949D3A9-F1
#
_cell.length_a   1.000
_cell.length_b   1.000
_cell.length_c   1.000
_cell.angle_alpha   90.00
_cell.angle_beta   90.00
_cell.angle_gamma   90.00
#
_symmetry.space_group_name_H-M   'P 1'
#
loop_
_entity.id
_entity.type
_entity.pdbx_description
1 polymer ?
#
loop_
_entity_poly.entity_id
_entity_poly.type
_entity_poly.pdbx_seq_one_letter_code
_entity_poly.pdbx_strand_id
1 'polypeptide(L)'
;MAERFKIAIVGSGPGGLSAAARAAERGESHVLLEAEPHLSNTIFRYQKGKFVMDEPGILPLRAPVPFKAGSREAILDGWDEAAKRLKINVRHKHEVSAIKQASGGGFELKCGNGQTITADFVVMGIGLQGNIRKLGCPGEDLPCVQYQLDDPDEYSGETIVVVGAGDAAIENAVALARQNNVVIVNRKDEFARAKKGNEQAILKAIEDGRIECYYNSAPERVDALSVGRKKGRMILNTANGKAQILIDRVIARLGATAPRAFVEGCGVTFPSKDPAAVPAISAQYESNVKGLYIVGALGGYPLIKQAMNQGYEVIEYILGHKVEPADEPLLKARFAKMPGFRTVDEALARIQKNVRLLAAITPLQLREFMLDSDIRTPKPGETIFSRNDYTNTFFSIVEGEVQVVVDEAANKRIALRRGEFFGEMSLISGRRRSATVLAGANCVLIETPRRSMNRLIASVEAIKRAIDEVFILRVLQSRFAPEASADQLADVVAAARLERFKAGDVLFNEGEVGDCLHLVRVGSLTISRNIGGKDVVLSYVPAGNYVGEMALMGESRRSATARAAIASETVRLDGESFKKLVNRIPVLRLRLQSEYRQRTAANLAMQALPSGGDVISFLLAQGAGEATDILLIDESLCVRCDNCEKACAETHGGTSRLDREAGPTFASVHVPTSCRHCEHPHCMKDCPPDAIHRAPNGEVFIADNCIGCGNCERNCPYGVIHMAYKPPKKPGLIQWLLLGRGSGPGEAPYDSHEHAAGEIKKAVKCDMCKDLSGGPACVRSCPTGAAIRISPEEFPAYAQSRR
;
A
#
# COMPACT_ATOMS: atom_id res chain seq x y z
N MET A 1 0.18 48.58 -28.14
CA MET A 1 0.76 47.36 -28.75
C MET A 1 0.95 46.35 -27.63
N ALA A 2 0.68 45.06 -27.87
CA ALA A 2 0.96 44.02 -26.87
C ALA A 2 2.48 43.95 -26.64
N GLU A 3 2.89 43.84 -25.37
CA GLU A 3 4.30 43.67 -25.00
C GLU A 3 4.79 42.31 -25.54
N ARG A 4 5.99 42.27 -26.14
CA ARG A 4 6.55 41.07 -26.78
C ARG A 4 7.79 40.59 -26.06
N PHE A 5 7.80 39.31 -25.68
CA PHE A 5 8.92 38.62 -25.04
C PHE A 5 9.41 37.46 -25.91
N LYS A 6 10.63 36.98 -25.67
CA LYS A 6 11.07 35.72 -26.29
C LYS A 6 10.42 34.54 -25.57
N ILE A 7 10.37 34.57 -24.23
CA ILE A 7 9.85 33.48 -23.39
C ILE A 7 8.81 34.01 -22.40
N ALA A 8 7.56 33.53 -22.47
CA ALA A 8 6.57 33.73 -21.42
C ALA A 8 6.49 32.49 -20.52
N ILE A 9 6.63 32.68 -19.21
CA ILE A 9 6.48 31.64 -18.21
C ILE A 9 5.15 31.86 -17.48
N VAL A 10 4.29 30.85 -17.44
CA VAL A 10 2.95 30.93 -16.83
C VAL A 10 2.95 30.14 -15.52
N GLY A 11 2.78 30.85 -14.40
CA GLY A 11 2.77 30.31 -13.05
C GLY A 11 4.16 30.28 -12.41
N SER A 12 4.27 30.81 -11.18
CA SER A 12 5.53 30.90 -10.43
C SER A 12 5.76 29.75 -9.46
N GLY A 13 5.15 28.59 -9.69
CA GLY A 13 5.50 27.36 -8.97
C GLY A 13 6.98 26.98 -9.17
N PRO A 14 7.49 25.96 -8.47
CA PRO A 14 8.93 25.67 -8.42
C PRO A 14 9.59 25.54 -9.81
N GLY A 15 8.91 24.89 -10.76
CA GLY A 15 9.40 24.76 -12.13
C GLY A 15 9.34 26.06 -12.93
N GLY A 16 8.26 26.83 -12.80
CA GLY A 16 8.13 28.12 -13.48
C GLY A 16 9.10 29.17 -12.95
N LEU A 17 9.27 29.25 -11.63
CA LEU A 17 10.25 30.15 -11.02
C LEU A 17 11.69 29.78 -11.43
N SER A 18 12.01 28.49 -11.47
CA SER A 18 13.32 28.02 -11.97
C SER A 18 13.55 28.36 -13.45
N ALA A 19 12.53 28.20 -14.30
CA ALA A 19 12.61 28.61 -15.70
C ALA A 19 12.82 30.11 -15.87
N ALA A 20 12.07 30.93 -15.13
CA ALA A 20 12.24 32.38 -15.17
C ALA A 20 13.63 32.80 -14.64
N ALA A 21 14.11 32.16 -13.57
CA ALA A 21 15.45 32.38 -13.03
C ALA A 21 16.55 32.03 -14.03
N ARG A 22 16.42 30.91 -14.75
CA ARG A 22 17.39 30.51 -15.75
C ARG A 22 17.37 31.42 -16.98
N ALA A 23 16.18 31.85 -17.43
CA ALA A 23 16.07 32.84 -18.50
C ALA A 23 16.74 34.17 -18.11
N ALA A 24 16.54 34.62 -16.86
CA ALA A 24 17.18 35.81 -16.33
C ALA A 24 18.72 35.68 -16.26
N GLU A 25 19.24 34.55 -15.78
CA GLU A 25 20.67 34.27 -15.71
C GLU A 25 21.33 34.22 -17.10
N ARG A 26 20.59 33.79 -18.13
CA ARG A 26 21.01 33.80 -19.53
C ARG A 26 20.86 35.17 -20.22
N GLY A 27 20.26 36.16 -19.56
CA GLY A 27 20.00 37.48 -20.12
C GLY A 27 18.91 37.48 -21.22
N GLU A 28 18.03 36.49 -21.23
CA GLU A 28 17.00 36.32 -22.25
C GLU A 28 15.78 37.20 -21.98
N SER A 29 15.12 37.68 -23.05
CA SER A 29 13.86 38.44 -22.93
C SER A 29 12.74 37.53 -22.43
N HIS A 30 12.32 37.72 -21.19
CA HIS A 30 11.35 36.85 -20.53
C HIS A 30 10.34 37.62 -19.67
N VAL A 31 9.22 36.97 -19.37
CA VAL A 31 8.23 37.41 -18.37
C VAL A 31 7.65 36.22 -17.62
N LEU A 32 7.58 36.30 -16.29
CA LEU A 32 6.90 35.35 -15.41
C LEU A 32 5.54 35.92 -15.00
N LEU A 33 4.46 35.25 -15.37
CA LEU A 33 3.08 35.64 -15.09
C LEU A 33 2.55 34.86 -13.89
N GLU A 34 2.21 35.55 -12.81
CA GLU A 34 1.67 34.96 -11.59
C GLU A 34 0.28 35.52 -11.31
N ALA A 35 -0.68 34.62 -11.05
CA ALA A 35 -2.06 34.97 -10.76
C ALA A 35 -2.18 35.67 -9.40
N GLU A 36 -1.34 35.30 -8.45
CA GLU A 36 -1.37 35.82 -7.08
C GLU A 36 -0.50 37.07 -6.88
N PRO A 37 -0.71 37.83 -5.79
CA PRO A 37 0.14 38.97 -5.42
C PRO A 37 1.52 38.57 -4.88
N HIS A 38 1.84 37.28 -4.79
CA HIS A 38 3.12 36.75 -4.30
C HIS A 38 3.60 35.60 -5.19
N LEU A 39 4.87 35.22 -5.07
CA LEU A 39 5.44 34.08 -5.81
C LEU A 39 5.04 32.73 -5.17
N SER A 40 5.20 31.66 -5.96
CA SER A 40 5.19 30.27 -5.51
C SER A 40 3.95 29.84 -4.73
N ASN A 41 2.76 30.20 -5.24
CA ASN A 41 1.48 29.99 -4.54
C ASN A 41 1.27 28.57 -3.99
N THR A 42 1.68 27.54 -4.72
CA THR A 42 1.62 26.15 -4.22
C THR A 42 2.35 25.92 -2.90
N ILE A 43 3.54 26.51 -2.74
CA ILE A 43 4.34 26.39 -1.50
C ILE A 43 3.84 27.40 -0.47
N PHE A 44 3.44 28.59 -0.89
CA PHE A 44 2.81 29.58 -0.02
C PHE A 44 1.58 29.03 0.71
N ARG A 45 0.74 28.27 0.00
CA ARG A 45 -0.46 27.58 0.51
C ARG A 45 -0.18 26.29 1.26
N TYR A 46 1.09 25.92 1.44
CA TYR A 46 1.40 24.92 2.45
C TYR A 46 1.11 25.51 3.83
N GLN A 47 0.72 24.66 4.77
CA GLN A 47 0.49 25.11 6.14
C GLN A 47 1.73 25.79 6.72
N LYS A 48 1.51 26.81 7.55
CA LYS A 48 2.57 27.55 8.23
C LYS A 48 3.48 26.64 9.05
N GLY A 49 4.78 26.94 9.01
CA GLY A 49 5.80 26.17 9.71
C GLY A 49 6.02 24.75 9.15
N LYS A 50 5.40 24.39 8.02
CA LYS A 50 5.63 23.09 7.38
C LYS A 50 7.10 22.92 7.05
N PHE A 51 7.68 21.80 7.47
CA PHE A 51 8.99 21.37 7.01
C PHE A 51 8.86 20.70 5.63
N VAL A 52 9.54 21.24 4.63
CA VAL A 52 9.50 20.74 3.25
C VAL A 52 10.80 19.98 2.99
N MET A 53 10.68 18.70 2.61
CA MET A 53 11.81 17.84 2.28
C MET A 53 12.28 18.08 0.84
N ASP A 54 13.59 18.04 0.60
CA ASP A 54 14.19 18.18 -0.73
C ASP A 54 14.30 16.84 -1.50
N GLU A 55 13.30 15.98 -1.36
CA GLU A 55 13.31 14.67 -2.01
C GLU A 55 13.18 14.75 -3.56
N PRO A 56 13.83 13.83 -4.31
CA PRO A 56 14.71 12.78 -3.82
C PRO A 56 16.11 13.33 -3.53
N GLY A 57 16.69 12.96 -2.38
CA GLY A 57 17.99 13.48 -1.94
C GLY A 57 19.16 13.13 -2.89
N ILE A 58 19.03 12.03 -3.64
CA ILE A 58 20.02 11.56 -4.63
C ILE A 58 20.12 12.46 -5.86
N LEU A 59 19.09 13.27 -6.14
CA LEU A 59 19.06 14.12 -7.31
C LEU A 59 19.78 15.44 -7.01
N PRO A 60 20.70 15.90 -7.88
CA PRO A 60 21.30 17.22 -7.75
C PRO A 60 20.27 18.32 -8.05
N LEU A 61 20.45 19.50 -7.46
CA LEU A 61 19.70 20.71 -7.84
C LEU A 61 20.54 21.55 -8.80
N ARG A 62 19.99 21.87 -9.97
CA ARG A 62 20.64 22.69 -11.01
C ARG A 62 20.06 24.09 -11.12
N ALA A 63 18.87 24.30 -10.59
CA ALA A 63 18.18 25.58 -10.66
C ALA A 63 19.03 26.71 -10.04
N PRO A 64 19.01 27.94 -10.62
CA PRO A 64 19.71 29.09 -10.03
C PRO A 64 19.08 29.56 -8.71
N VAL A 65 17.86 29.10 -8.44
CA VAL A 65 17.10 29.32 -7.21
C VAL A 65 17.44 28.21 -6.20
N PRO A 66 17.86 28.54 -4.97
CA PRO A 66 18.26 27.54 -3.98
C PRO A 66 17.06 26.72 -3.49
N PHE A 67 17.27 25.44 -3.24
CA PHE A 67 16.29 24.58 -2.58
C PHE A 67 16.99 23.49 -1.77
N LYS A 68 16.75 23.53 -0.46
CA LYS A 68 17.19 22.54 0.52
C LYS A 68 16.04 22.28 1.48
N ALA A 69 16.10 21.15 2.19
CA ALA A 69 15.10 20.84 3.19
C ALA A 69 15.08 21.95 4.25
N GLY A 70 13.90 22.44 4.60
CA GLY A 70 13.74 23.61 5.48
C GLY A 70 12.28 23.94 5.76
N SER A 71 12.03 24.96 6.58
CA SER A 71 10.68 25.48 6.78
C SER A 71 10.14 26.12 5.50
N ARG A 72 8.81 26.08 5.34
CA ARG A 72 8.09 26.76 4.26
C ARG A 72 8.56 28.21 4.12
N GLU A 73 8.65 28.93 5.23
CA GLU A 73 9.04 30.34 5.28
C GLU A 73 10.47 30.54 4.77
N ALA A 74 11.44 29.76 5.27
CA ALA A 74 12.84 29.87 4.83
C ALA A 74 13.02 29.58 3.33
N ILE A 75 12.21 28.67 2.78
CA ILE A 75 12.22 28.36 1.35
C ILE A 75 11.64 29.53 0.55
N LEU A 76 10.49 30.08 0.96
CA LEU A 76 9.86 31.22 0.29
C LEU A 76 10.76 32.46 0.33
N ASP A 77 11.35 32.76 1.48
CA ASP A 77 12.28 33.88 1.64
C ASP A 77 13.50 33.71 0.71
N GLY A 78 14.11 32.52 0.69
CA GLY A 78 15.23 32.23 -0.20
C GLY A 78 14.86 32.32 -1.69
N TRP A 79 13.62 31.99 -2.06
CA TRP A 79 13.12 32.10 -3.43
C TRP A 79 12.84 33.55 -3.83
N ASP A 80 12.28 34.35 -2.93
CA ASP A 80 12.03 35.78 -3.14
C ASP A 80 13.35 36.57 -3.24
N GLU A 81 14.33 36.26 -2.38
CA GLU A 81 15.68 36.83 -2.46
C GLU A 81 16.38 36.46 -3.76
N ALA A 82 16.29 35.18 -4.18
CA ALA A 82 16.86 34.73 -5.44
C ALA A 82 16.20 35.43 -6.64
N ALA A 83 14.87 35.60 -6.62
CA ALA A 83 14.14 36.29 -7.69
C ALA A 83 14.56 37.75 -7.83
N LYS A 84 14.74 38.46 -6.71
CA LYS A 84 15.25 39.84 -6.68
C LYS A 84 16.70 39.91 -7.17
N ARG A 85 17.57 39.04 -6.64
CA ARG A 85 19.01 38.98 -6.99
C ARG A 85 19.23 38.73 -8.49
N LEU A 86 18.46 37.81 -9.07
CA LEU A 86 18.52 37.46 -10.49
C LEU A 86 17.76 38.43 -11.40
N LYS A 87 17.04 39.41 -10.82
CA LYS A 87 16.22 40.39 -11.54
C LYS A 87 15.20 39.72 -12.46
N ILE A 88 14.51 38.69 -11.96
CA ILE A 88 13.46 38.01 -12.71
C ILE A 88 12.34 38.99 -13.03
N ASN A 89 11.91 39.06 -14.29
CA ASN A 89 10.80 39.90 -14.70
C ASN A 89 9.46 39.25 -14.34
N VAL A 90 8.87 39.66 -13.22
CA VAL A 90 7.61 39.10 -12.71
C VAL A 90 6.44 40.08 -12.87
N ARG A 91 5.30 39.58 -13.32
CA ARG A 91 4.01 40.28 -13.31
C ARG A 91 3.03 39.54 -12.40
N HIS A 92 2.74 40.13 -11.24
CA HIS A 92 1.73 39.63 -10.30
C HIS A 92 0.31 40.02 -10.73
N LYS A 93 -0.71 39.28 -10.27
CA LYS A 93 -2.11 39.50 -10.66
C LYS A 93 -2.34 39.41 -12.17
N HIS A 94 -1.59 38.52 -12.83
CA HIS A 94 -1.68 38.20 -14.26
C HIS A 94 -2.02 36.72 -14.44
N GLU A 95 -3.24 36.34 -14.06
CA GLU A 95 -3.77 35.01 -14.35
C GLU A 95 -3.93 34.85 -15.86
N VAL A 96 -3.31 33.84 -16.48
CA VAL A 96 -3.47 33.57 -17.91
C VAL A 96 -4.72 32.75 -18.14
N SER A 97 -5.71 33.31 -18.83
CA SER A 97 -7.01 32.68 -19.10
C SER A 97 -7.07 31.98 -20.46
N ALA A 98 -6.21 32.37 -21.41
CA ALA A 98 -6.07 31.68 -22.70
C ALA A 98 -4.69 31.87 -23.32
N ILE A 99 -4.22 30.86 -24.05
CA ILE A 99 -3.00 30.89 -24.86
C ILE A 99 -3.38 30.45 -26.28
N LYS A 100 -3.06 31.26 -27.29
CA LYS A 100 -3.33 30.95 -28.70
C LYS A 100 -2.08 31.17 -29.54
N GLN A 101 -1.85 30.33 -30.54
CA GLN A 101 -0.81 30.61 -31.54
C GLN A 101 -1.21 31.84 -32.37
N ALA A 102 -0.28 32.78 -32.52
CA ALA A 102 -0.52 33.99 -33.30
C ALA A 102 -0.27 33.74 -34.80
N SER A 103 -0.99 34.46 -35.66
CA SER A 103 -0.94 34.29 -37.13
C SER A 103 0.44 34.54 -37.75
N GLY A 104 1.31 35.30 -37.05
CA GLY A 104 2.68 35.64 -37.46
C GLY A 104 3.77 34.79 -36.80
N GLY A 105 3.41 33.71 -36.10
CA GLY A 105 4.32 32.93 -35.27
C GLY A 105 4.33 33.38 -33.80
N GLY A 106 4.72 32.46 -32.90
CA GLY A 106 4.65 32.67 -31.45
C GLY A 106 3.23 32.52 -30.89
N PHE A 107 3.00 33.14 -29.73
CA PHE A 107 1.82 32.99 -28.90
C PHE A 107 1.26 34.34 -28.45
N GLU A 108 -0.06 34.41 -28.35
CA GLU A 108 -0.82 35.45 -27.68
C GLU A 108 -1.39 34.88 -26.36
N LEU A 109 -1.07 35.53 -25.24
CA LEU A 109 -1.52 35.16 -23.90
C LEU A 109 -2.49 36.24 -23.40
N LYS A 110 -3.73 35.83 -23.13
CA LYS A 110 -4.75 36.71 -22.53
C LYS A 110 -4.74 36.55 -21.02
N CYS A 111 -4.65 37.68 -20.33
CA CYS A 111 -4.65 37.72 -18.87
C CYS A 111 -6.04 38.10 -18.33
N GLY A 112 -6.40 37.60 -17.14
CA GLY A 112 -7.67 37.86 -16.47
C GLY A 112 -7.90 39.34 -16.12
N ASN A 113 -6.82 40.13 -16.06
CA ASN A 113 -6.87 41.59 -15.90
C ASN A 113 -7.14 42.35 -17.21
N GLY A 114 -7.42 41.66 -18.32
CA GLY A 114 -7.72 42.24 -19.63
C GLY A 114 -6.50 42.58 -20.47
N GLN A 115 -5.28 42.39 -19.97
CA GLN A 115 -4.05 42.62 -20.73
C GLN A 115 -3.71 41.44 -21.64
N THR A 116 -2.96 41.73 -22.70
CA THR A 116 -2.48 40.74 -23.66
C THR A 116 -0.97 40.84 -23.79
N ILE A 117 -0.31 39.69 -23.72
CA ILE A 117 1.15 39.54 -23.86
C ILE A 117 1.43 38.64 -25.06
N THR A 118 2.50 38.91 -25.79
CA THR A 118 2.96 38.05 -26.88
C THR A 118 4.33 37.45 -26.57
N ALA A 119 4.54 36.19 -26.95
CA ALA A 119 5.83 35.54 -26.76
C ALA A 119 6.16 34.53 -27.87
N ASP A 120 7.44 34.33 -28.18
CA ASP A 120 7.85 33.32 -29.17
C ASP A 120 7.70 31.89 -28.62
N PHE A 121 8.01 31.71 -27.33
CA PHE A 121 7.89 30.45 -26.59
C PHE A 121 7.08 30.62 -25.31
N VAL A 122 6.39 29.56 -24.89
CA VAL A 122 5.64 29.52 -23.64
C VAL A 122 6.08 28.34 -22.78
N VAL A 123 6.37 28.59 -21.50
CA VAL A 123 6.63 27.56 -20.48
C VAL A 123 5.49 27.56 -19.46
N MET A 124 4.72 26.48 -19.41
CA MET A 124 3.61 26.31 -18.50
C MET A 124 4.07 25.62 -17.20
N GLY A 125 4.17 26.40 -16.11
CA GLY A 125 4.54 25.98 -14.76
C GLY A 125 3.39 26.04 -13.76
N ILE A 126 2.14 25.86 -14.21
CA ILE A 126 0.92 26.11 -13.43
C ILE A 126 0.59 25.04 -12.38
N GLY A 127 1.27 23.88 -12.42
CA GLY A 127 1.02 22.77 -11.51
C GLY A 127 -0.40 22.18 -11.62
N LEU A 128 -0.89 21.61 -10.51
CA LEU A 128 -2.23 20.99 -10.42
C LEU A 128 -3.13 21.63 -9.35
N GLN A 129 -2.57 22.42 -8.42
CA GLN A 129 -3.27 22.79 -7.18
C GLN A 129 -4.46 23.75 -7.34
N GLY A 130 -4.63 24.39 -8.50
CA GLY A 130 -5.81 25.24 -8.77
C GLY A 130 -7.13 24.48 -8.86
N ASN A 131 -7.11 23.14 -8.97
CA ASN A 131 -8.30 22.32 -9.21
C ASN A 131 -8.39 21.16 -8.19
N ILE A 132 -8.76 21.47 -6.95
CA ILE A 132 -8.78 20.54 -5.81
C ILE A 132 -9.97 19.59 -5.91
N ARG A 133 -9.76 18.31 -5.54
CA ARG A 133 -10.85 17.33 -5.42
C ARG A 133 -11.73 17.66 -4.20
N LYS A 134 -13.04 17.77 -4.43
CA LYS A 134 -14.04 17.97 -3.37
C LYS A 134 -14.46 16.65 -2.70
N LEU A 135 -15.17 16.73 -1.57
CA LEU A 135 -15.63 15.55 -0.80
C LEU A 135 -16.56 14.65 -1.62
N GLY A 136 -17.38 15.25 -2.49
CA GLY A 136 -18.35 14.56 -3.32
C GLY A 136 -19.55 14.04 -2.55
N CYS A 137 -19.93 14.71 -1.45
CA CYS A 137 -21.05 14.32 -0.59
C CYS A 137 -21.93 15.53 -0.22
N PRO A 138 -23.20 15.32 0.18
CA PRO A 138 -24.04 16.40 0.68
C PRO A 138 -23.37 17.14 1.86
N GLY A 139 -23.47 18.47 1.86
CA GLY A 139 -22.86 19.34 2.87
C GLY A 139 -21.40 19.71 2.62
N GLU A 140 -20.83 19.37 1.47
CA GLU A 140 -19.43 19.64 1.15
C GLU A 140 -19.07 21.14 0.99
N ASP A 141 -20.06 22.01 0.80
CA ASP A 141 -19.91 23.47 0.68
C ASP A 141 -20.27 24.21 1.98
N LEU A 142 -20.50 23.49 3.09
CA LEU A 142 -20.77 24.12 4.39
C LEU A 142 -19.55 24.93 4.86
N PRO A 143 -19.74 26.05 5.59
CA PRO A 143 -18.63 26.90 6.05
C PRO A 143 -17.61 26.19 6.95
N CYS A 144 -17.99 25.10 7.60
CA CYS A 144 -17.09 24.28 8.42
C CYS A 144 -16.23 23.31 7.59
N VAL A 145 -16.45 23.19 6.28
CA VAL A 145 -15.67 22.34 5.37
C VAL A 145 -14.67 23.20 4.60
N GLN A 146 -13.39 22.88 4.75
CA GLN A 146 -12.29 23.57 4.10
C GLN A 146 -11.44 22.57 3.30
N TYR A 147 -10.89 23.02 2.17
CA TYR A 147 -10.04 22.19 1.30
C TYR A 147 -8.55 22.53 1.42
N GLN A 148 -8.23 23.50 2.26
CA GLN A 148 -6.88 23.98 2.56
C GLN A 148 -6.75 24.24 4.06
N LEU A 149 -5.51 24.32 4.53
CA LEU A 149 -5.16 24.70 5.89
C LEU A 149 -3.97 25.65 5.80
N ASP A 150 -4.21 26.91 6.12
CA ASP A 150 -3.18 27.96 6.00
C ASP A 150 -2.30 28.01 7.26
N ASP A 151 -2.91 28.06 8.44
CA ASP A 151 -2.20 28.05 9.73
C ASP A 151 -2.88 27.06 10.72
N PRO A 152 -2.21 25.97 11.14
CA PRO A 152 -2.75 25.05 12.13
C PRO A 152 -2.87 25.71 13.52
N ASP A 153 -2.09 26.77 13.78
CA ASP A 153 -2.03 27.42 15.08
C ASP A 153 -3.26 28.31 15.34
N GLU A 154 -4.04 28.65 14.29
CA GLU A 154 -5.30 29.41 14.39
C GLU A 154 -6.45 28.65 15.07
N TYR A 155 -6.35 27.32 15.17
CA TYR A 155 -7.41 26.46 15.70
C TYR A 155 -6.98 25.81 17.00
N SER A 156 -7.71 26.00 18.08
CA SER A 156 -7.40 25.43 19.39
C SER A 156 -8.65 24.86 20.07
N GLY A 157 -8.54 23.66 20.63
CA GLY A 157 -9.63 22.97 21.32
C GLY A 157 -10.79 22.53 20.41
N GLU A 158 -10.62 22.57 19.08
CA GLU A 158 -11.64 22.13 18.12
C GLU A 158 -11.63 20.61 17.95
N THR A 159 -12.76 20.03 17.53
CA THR A 159 -12.82 18.68 16.96
C THR A 159 -12.76 18.80 15.44
N ILE A 160 -11.63 18.38 14.86
CA ILE A 160 -11.33 18.57 13.44
C ILE A 160 -11.20 17.22 12.76
N VAL A 161 -12.00 17.00 11.72
CA VAL A 161 -11.86 15.82 10.86
C VAL A 161 -11.01 16.14 9.65
N VAL A 162 -9.88 15.46 9.50
CA VAL A 162 -9.03 15.54 8.32
C VAL A 162 -9.38 14.39 7.36
N VAL A 163 -9.84 14.71 6.16
CA VAL A 163 -10.21 13.70 5.15
C VAL A 163 -9.12 13.59 4.11
N GLY A 164 -8.42 12.45 4.10
CA GLY A 164 -7.34 12.19 3.16
C GLY A 164 -6.25 11.31 3.75
N ALA A 165 -5.43 10.74 2.87
CA ALA A 165 -4.36 9.79 3.23
C ALA A 165 -3.07 10.04 2.43
N GLY A 166 -2.93 11.24 1.85
CA GLY A 166 -1.68 11.69 1.24
C GLY A 166 -0.86 12.52 2.23
N ASP A 167 0.37 12.84 1.86
CA ASP A 167 1.31 13.62 2.69
C ASP A 167 0.68 14.88 3.28
N ALA A 168 0.02 15.69 2.46
CA ALA A 168 -0.61 16.93 2.92
C ALA A 168 -1.77 16.70 3.90
N ALA A 169 -2.48 15.57 3.84
CA ALA A 169 -3.52 15.26 4.82
C ALA A 169 -2.88 14.88 6.16
N ILE A 170 -1.85 14.05 6.12
CA ILE A 170 -1.11 13.57 7.28
C ILE A 170 -0.42 14.74 8.01
N GLU A 171 0.30 15.57 7.28
CA GLU A 171 1.00 16.74 7.84
C GLU A 171 0.03 17.71 8.52
N ASN A 172 -1.15 17.92 7.91
CA ASN A 172 -2.20 18.74 8.49
C ASN A 172 -2.76 18.11 9.77
N ALA A 173 -3.04 16.81 9.75
CA ALA A 173 -3.56 16.10 10.92
C ALA A 173 -2.56 16.15 12.09
N VAL A 174 -1.29 15.87 11.84
CA VAL A 174 -0.21 15.90 12.85
C VAL A 174 0.00 17.30 13.42
N ALA A 175 -0.07 18.34 12.58
CA ALA A 175 0.08 19.72 13.04
C ALA A 175 -1.11 20.16 13.90
N LEU A 176 -2.34 19.89 13.46
CA LEU A 176 -3.56 20.24 14.20
C LEU A 176 -3.67 19.51 15.54
N ALA A 177 -3.18 18.26 15.62
CA ALA A 177 -3.24 17.41 16.82
C ALA A 177 -2.40 17.94 17.99
N ARG A 178 -1.60 18.99 17.80
CA ARG A 178 -0.86 19.65 18.90
C ARG A 178 -1.79 20.33 19.91
N GLN A 179 -2.95 20.80 19.46
CA GLN A 179 -3.87 21.59 20.28
C GLN A 179 -5.37 21.31 20.01
N ASN A 180 -5.68 20.31 19.18
CA ASN A 180 -7.05 19.96 18.80
C ASN A 180 -7.30 18.46 18.94
N ASN A 181 -8.57 18.09 19.03
CA ASN A 181 -9.02 16.70 18.92
C ASN A 181 -9.15 16.34 17.44
N VAL A 182 -8.18 15.62 16.90
CA VAL A 182 -8.10 15.35 15.46
C VAL A 182 -8.54 13.92 15.15
N VAL A 183 -9.40 13.79 14.15
CA VAL A 183 -9.76 12.52 13.55
C VAL A 183 -9.29 12.51 12.10
N ILE A 184 -8.56 11.50 11.66
CA ILE A 184 -8.20 11.30 10.25
C ILE A 184 -9.05 10.21 9.61
N VAL A 185 -9.57 10.46 8.41
CA VAL A 185 -10.41 9.51 7.65
C VAL A 185 -9.66 9.03 6.41
N ASN A 186 -9.40 7.73 6.36
CA ASN A 186 -8.72 7.06 5.25
C ASN A 186 -9.64 6.01 4.60
N ARG A 187 -9.79 6.09 3.27
CA ARG A 187 -10.60 5.13 2.48
C ARG A 187 -9.98 3.74 2.39
N LYS A 188 -8.69 3.61 2.70
CA LYS A 188 -7.94 2.36 2.71
C LYS A 188 -7.59 1.97 4.15
N ASP A 189 -7.04 0.78 4.30
CA ASP A 189 -6.50 0.22 5.53
C ASP A 189 -5.02 0.60 5.77
N GLU A 190 -4.43 1.39 4.87
CA GLU A 190 -3.03 1.83 4.93
C GLU A 190 -2.82 3.21 4.30
N PHE A 191 -1.73 3.88 4.68
CA PHE A 191 -1.28 5.16 4.11
C PHE A 191 -0.35 4.96 2.89
N ALA A 192 -0.70 4.04 1.98
CA ALA A 192 0.17 3.59 0.86
C ALA A 192 0.80 4.69 -0.01
N ARG A 193 0.18 5.88 -0.06
CA ARG A 193 0.65 7.03 -0.87
C ARG A 193 1.55 7.99 -0.09
N ALA A 194 1.63 7.85 1.23
CA ALA A 194 2.43 8.72 2.07
C ALA A 194 3.92 8.42 1.93
N LYS A 195 4.75 9.43 2.18
CA LYS A 195 6.18 9.30 2.36
C LYS A 195 6.50 8.59 3.67
N LYS A 196 7.62 7.86 3.72
CA LYS A 196 8.01 7.05 4.89
C LYS A 196 8.03 7.87 6.18
N GLY A 197 8.53 9.12 6.13
CA GLY A 197 8.52 10.02 7.28
C GLY A 197 7.11 10.44 7.73
N ASN A 198 6.23 10.75 6.79
CA ASN A 198 4.84 11.13 7.09
C ASN A 198 4.02 9.95 7.60
N GLU A 199 4.17 8.78 6.96
CA GLU A 199 3.57 7.52 7.41
C GLU A 199 3.97 7.21 8.86
N GLN A 200 5.27 7.28 9.18
CA GLN A 200 5.74 7.10 10.55
C GLN A 200 5.15 8.14 11.51
N ALA A 201 5.05 9.42 11.10
CA ALA A 201 4.52 10.48 11.93
C ALA A 201 3.02 10.32 12.24
N ILE A 202 2.21 9.94 11.25
CA ILE A 202 0.77 9.72 11.47
C ILE A 202 0.52 8.48 12.30
N LEU A 203 1.24 7.38 12.02
CA LEU A 203 1.10 6.14 12.78
C LEU A 203 1.50 6.37 14.24
N LYS A 204 2.61 7.08 14.47
CA LYS A 204 3.01 7.49 15.83
C LYS A 204 1.95 8.37 16.50
N ALA A 205 1.37 9.33 15.79
CA ALA A 205 0.34 10.19 16.38
C ALA A 205 -0.96 9.43 16.70
N ILE A 206 -1.33 8.44 15.89
CA ILE A 206 -2.46 7.55 16.16
C ILE A 206 -2.18 6.70 17.40
N GLU A 207 -0.99 6.14 17.47
CA GLU A 207 -0.64 5.19 18.51
C GLU A 207 -0.37 5.87 19.87
N ASP A 208 0.10 7.13 19.86
CA ASP A 208 0.17 7.99 21.04
C ASP A 208 -1.23 8.46 21.50
N GLY A 209 -2.32 8.09 20.79
CA GLY A 209 -3.69 8.52 21.08
C GLY A 209 -3.99 9.98 20.75
N ARG A 210 -3.07 10.68 20.07
CA ARG A 210 -3.21 12.09 19.69
C ARG A 210 -4.13 12.30 18.49
N ILE A 211 -4.29 11.27 17.66
CA ILE A 211 -5.16 11.28 16.47
C ILE A 211 -5.99 10.00 16.45
N GLU A 212 -7.30 10.11 16.32
CA GLU A 212 -8.16 8.97 16.03
C GLU A 212 -8.17 8.70 14.51
N CYS A 213 -8.12 7.44 14.08
CA CYS A 213 -8.11 7.09 12.65
C CYS A 213 -9.26 6.17 12.26
N TYR A 214 -10.06 6.61 11.29
CA TYR A 214 -11.06 5.78 10.62
C TYR A 214 -10.49 5.23 9.32
N TYR A 215 -9.98 4.01 9.38
CA TYR A 215 -9.59 3.23 8.20
C TYR A 215 -10.81 2.67 7.46
N ASN A 216 -10.62 2.32 6.18
CA ASN A 216 -11.67 1.76 5.32
C ASN A 216 -12.98 2.57 5.37
N SER A 217 -12.85 3.90 5.49
CA SER A 217 -13.96 4.79 5.78
C SER A 217 -14.02 5.95 4.80
N ALA A 218 -15.24 6.38 4.48
CA ALA A 218 -15.49 7.48 3.56
C ALA A 218 -16.59 8.42 4.07
N PRO A 219 -16.50 9.73 3.78
CA PRO A 219 -17.59 10.67 4.03
C PRO A 219 -18.90 10.22 3.35
N GLU A 220 -19.99 10.16 4.10
CA GLU A 220 -21.34 9.98 3.55
C GLU A 220 -22.03 11.34 3.37
N ARG A 221 -22.00 12.19 4.38
CA ARG A 221 -22.47 13.58 4.35
C ARG A 221 -21.94 14.40 5.53
N VAL A 222 -22.07 15.72 5.43
CA VAL A 222 -21.85 16.66 6.53
C VAL A 222 -23.15 17.42 6.79
N ASP A 223 -23.64 17.37 8.02
CA ASP A 223 -24.82 18.11 8.46
C ASP A 223 -24.39 19.35 9.25
N ALA A 224 -24.99 20.51 8.99
CA ALA A 224 -24.85 21.66 9.87
C ALA A 224 -25.67 21.43 11.15
N LEU A 225 -25.14 21.87 12.30
CA LEU A 225 -25.88 21.85 13.55
C LEU A 225 -26.26 23.27 13.95
N SER A 226 -27.54 23.49 14.23
CA SER A 226 -28.08 24.78 14.68
C SER A 226 -28.12 24.92 16.21
N VAL A 227 -27.87 23.83 16.95
CA VAL A 227 -27.94 23.77 18.41
C VAL A 227 -26.73 23.02 18.96
N GLY A 228 -26.06 23.58 19.96
CA GLY A 228 -24.87 23.01 20.61
C GLY A 228 -23.58 23.77 20.30
N ARG A 229 -22.47 23.37 20.94
CA ARG A 229 -21.15 24.02 20.79
C ARG A 229 -20.46 23.67 19.46
N LYS A 230 -20.86 22.57 18.82
CA LYS A 230 -20.24 22.05 17.59
C LYS A 230 -20.93 22.60 16.34
N LYS A 231 -20.16 22.91 15.31
CA LYS A 231 -20.65 23.55 14.08
C LYS A 231 -21.35 22.58 13.12
N GLY A 232 -21.06 21.29 13.23
CA GLY A 232 -21.67 20.28 12.38
C GLY A 232 -21.53 18.85 12.91
N ARG A 233 -22.04 17.92 12.12
CA ARG A 233 -21.88 16.48 12.32
C ARG A 233 -21.45 15.85 11.00
N MET A 234 -20.36 15.10 11.03
CA MET A 234 -19.93 14.29 9.90
C MET A 234 -20.43 12.86 10.07
N ILE A 235 -21.04 12.31 9.01
CA ILE A 235 -21.43 10.90 8.95
C ILE A 235 -20.46 10.17 8.04
N LEU A 236 -19.88 9.08 8.54
CA LEU A 236 -18.93 8.23 7.84
C LEU A 236 -19.55 6.86 7.55
N ASN A 237 -19.29 6.36 6.35
CA ASN A 237 -19.44 4.95 6.03
C ASN A 237 -18.17 4.22 6.48
N THR A 238 -18.26 3.34 7.48
CA THR A 238 -17.12 2.56 8.00
C THR A 238 -17.29 1.07 7.72
N ALA A 239 -16.28 0.25 8.06
CA ALA A 239 -16.37 -1.21 7.98
C ALA A 239 -17.45 -1.80 8.91
N ASN A 240 -17.73 -1.19 10.05
CA ASN A 240 -18.66 -1.70 11.07
C ASN A 240 -20.04 -0.99 11.03
N GLY A 241 -20.36 -0.31 9.93
CA GLY A 241 -21.59 0.48 9.78
C GLY A 241 -21.32 1.98 9.76
N LYS A 242 -22.33 2.78 10.11
CA LYS A 242 -22.21 4.24 10.10
C LYS A 242 -21.57 4.74 11.40
N ALA A 243 -20.57 5.61 11.28
CA ALA A 243 -20.03 6.35 12.41
C ALA A 243 -20.46 7.82 12.31
N GLN A 244 -20.65 8.46 13.46
CA GLN A 244 -21.02 9.87 13.55
C GLN A 244 -20.01 10.61 14.42
N ILE A 245 -19.53 11.73 13.91
CA ILE A 245 -18.56 12.57 14.62
C ILE A 245 -19.16 13.98 14.70
N LEU A 246 -19.27 14.52 15.90
CA LEU A 246 -19.58 15.94 16.09
C LEU A 246 -18.32 16.75 15.82
N ILE A 247 -18.43 17.74 14.94
CA ILE A 247 -17.27 18.44 14.40
C ILE A 247 -17.41 19.94 14.54
N ASP A 248 -16.27 20.60 14.72
CA ASP A 248 -16.14 22.03 14.48
C ASP A 248 -15.72 22.28 13.04
N ARG A 249 -14.96 21.35 12.44
CA ARG A 249 -14.36 21.55 11.12
C ARG A 249 -14.06 20.26 10.40
N VAL A 250 -14.07 20.34 9.07
CA VAL A 250 -13.51 19.34 8.16
C VAL A 250 -12.39 19.98 7.35
N ILE A 251 -11.20 19.37 7.35
CA ILE A 251 -10.09 19.72 6.46
C ILE A 251 -9.95 18.60 5.41
N ALA A 252 -10.46 18.81 4.21
CA ALA A 252 -10.39 17.85 3.12
C ALA A 252 -9.12 18.04 2.28
N ARG A 253 -8.23 17.06 2.31
CA ARG A 253 -6.96 17.03 1.55
C ARG A 253 -6.94 15.85 0.59
N LEU A 254 -7.75 15.96 -0.46
CA LEU A 254 -8.07 14.86 -1.38
C LEU A 254 -7.21 14.83 -2.66
N GLY A 255 -6.25 15.75 -2.79
CA GLY A 255 -5.44 15.94 -3.98
C GLY A 255 -6.09 16.87 -5.00
N ALA A 256 -5.47 17.01 -6.16
CA ALA A 256 -5.92 17.90 -7.23
C ALA A 256 -5.88 17.20 -8.59
N THR A 257 -6.56 17.76 -9.58
CA THR A 257 -6.61 17.27 -10.96
C THR A 257 -6.06 18.30 -11.93
N ALA A 258 -5.64 17.86 -13.13
CA ALA A 258 -5.17 18.81 -14.14
C ALA A 258 -6.31 19.78 -14.54
N PRO A 259 -6.01 21.06 -14.82
CA PRO A 259 -6.98 22.02 -15.36
C PRO A 259 -7.22 21.75 -16.85
N ARG A 260 -7.82 20.59 -17.14
CA ARG A 260 -7.89 20.01 -18.48
C ARG A 260 -8.52 20.96 -19.51
N ALA A 261 -9.63 21.61 -19.16
CA ALA A 261 -10.32 22.54 -20.06
C ALA A 261 -9.41 23.70 -20.53
N PHE A 262 -8.60 24.25 -19.64
CA PHE A 262 -7.64 25.30 -19.98
C PHE A 262 -6.52 24.76 -20.89
N VAL A 263 -5.94 23.61 -20.52
CA VAL A 263 -4.83 23.00 -21.25
C VAL A 263 -5.25 22.57 -22.66
N GLU A 264 -6.41 21.92 -22.81
CA GLU A 264 -6.99 21.57 -24.11
C GLU A 264 -7.37 22.82 -24.91
N GLY A 265 -7.84 23.88 -24.24
CA GLY A 265 -8.09 25.19 -24.86
C GLY A 265 -6.84 25.84 -25.45
N CYS A 266 -5.65 25.46 -24.98
CA CYS A 266 -4.36 25.87 -25.55
C CYS A 266 -3.90 24.99 -26.73
N GLY A 267 -4.70 23.99 -27.13
CA GLY A 267 -4.39 23.04 -28.21
C GLY A 267 -3.61 21.80 -27.77
N VAL A 268 -3.36 21.64 -26.47
CA VAL A 268 -2.57 20.51 -25.93
C VAL A 268 -3.45 19.27 -25.78
N THR A 269 -2.92 18.10 -26.13
CA THR A 269 -3.65 16.82 -26.07
C THR A 269 -3.26 15.98 -24.84
N PHE A 270 -4.26 15.26 -24.33
CA PHE A 270 -4.09 14.25 -23.28
C PHE A 270 -4.11 12.85 -23.90
N PRO A 271 -3.31 11.90 -23.37
CA PRO A 271 -3.23 10.54 -23.94
C PRO A 271 -4.51 9.72 -23.70
N SER A 272 -5.38 10.12 -22.78
CA SER A 272 -6.64 9.42 -22.51
C SER A 272 -7.72 10.33 -21.95
N LYS A 273 -8.92 9.77 -21.76
CA LYS A 273 -10.05 10.44 -21.09
C LYS A 273 -9.97 10.38 -19.55
N ASP A 274 -9.00 9.67 -18.98
CA ASP A 274 -8.83 9.56 -17.53
C ASP A 274 -8.61 10.95 -16.90
N PRO A 275 -9.40 11.36 -15.88
CA PRO A 275 -9.20 12.62 -15.16
C PRO A 275 -7.83 12.77 -14.48
N ALA A 276 -7.13 11.66 -14.23
CA ALA A 276 -5.77 11.66 -13.68
C ALA A 276 -4.68 11.75 -14.76
N ALA A 277 -5.03 11.66 -16.04
CA ALA A 277 -4.07 11.79 -17.12
C ALA A 277 -3.43 13.18 -17.13
N VAL A 278 -2.14 13.21 -17.43
CA VAL A 278 -1.37 14.43 -17.70
C VAL A 278 -1.12 14.57 -19.20
N PRO A 279 -0.85 15.79 -19.70
CA PRO A 279 -0.51 16.00 -21.11
C PRO A 279 0.65 15.12 -21.57
N ALA A 280 0.59 14.66 -22.82
CA ALA A 280 1.74 13.99 -23.43
C ALA A 280 2.77 15.05 -23.84
N ILE A 281 3.99 14.93 -23.33
CA ILE A 281 5.10 15.84 -23.63
C ILE A 281 6.36 15.06 -24.03
N SER A 282 7.23 15.72 -24.79
CA SER A 282 8.52 15.16 -25.23
C SER A 282 9.51 15.05 -24.07
N ALA A 283 10.67 14.41 -24.33
CA ALA A 283 11.77 14.36 -23.37
C ALA A 283 12.32 15.75 -23.01
N GLN A 284 12.10 16.74 -23.88
CA GLN A 284 12.45 18.14 -23.71
C GLN A 284 11.28 18.98 -23.16
N TYR A 285 10.23 18.33 -22.64
CA TYR A 285 9.05 18.97 -22.03
C TYR A 285 8.14 19.71 -23.01
N GLU A 286 8.34 19.57 -24.32
CA GLU A 286 7.52 20.21 -25.34
C GLU A 286 6.20 19.44 -25.51
N SER A 287 5.09 20.16 -25.57
CA SER A 287 3.78 19.58 -25.88
C SER A 287 3.63 19.28 -27.38
N ASN A 288 2.48 18.76 -27.79
CA ASN A 288 2.12 18.65 -29.21
C ASN A 288 1.98 20.03 -29.90
N VAL A 289 1.91 21.13 -29.15
CA VAL A 289 1.89 22.49 -29.68
C VAL A 289 3.32 23.02 -29.70
N LYS A 290 3.90 23.12 -30.89
CA LYS A 290 5.29 23.56 -31.09
C LYS A 290 5.54 24.92 -30.42
N GLY A 291 6.58 24.98 -29.58
CA GLY A 291 6.97 26.14 -28.79
C GLY A 291 6.26 26.29 -27.44
N LEU A 292 5.31 25.42 -27.11
CA LEU A 292 4.64 25.36 -25.81
C LEU A 292 5.17 24.18 -25.01
N TYR A 293 5.83 24.48 -23.90
CA TYR A 293 6.46 23.54 -22.98
C TYR A 293 5.70 23.45 -21.66
N ILE A 294 5.74 22.30 -20.99
CA ILE A 294 5.04 22.06 -19.73
C ILE A 294 6.00 21.43 -18.72
N VAL A 295 6.17 22.06 -17.56
CA VAL A 295 7.07 21.61 -16.50
C VAL A 295 6.37 21.44 -15.15
N GLY A 296 6.99 20.66 -14.27
CA GLY A 296 6.50 20.39 -12.92
C GLY A 296 5.32 19.41 -12.88
N ALA A 297 4.42 19.61 -11.91
CA ALA A 297 3.36 18.65 -11.60
C ALA A 297 2.42 18.36 -12.78
N LEU A 298 2.15 19.36 -13.63
CA LEU A 298 1.33 19.17 -14.83
C LEU A 298 2.01 18.27 -15.87
N GLY A 299 3.34 18.28 -15.95
CA GLY A 299 4.12 17.39 -16.83
C GLY A 299 4.21 15.94 -16.34
N GLY A 300 3.52 15.60 -15.25
CA GLY A 300 3.50 14.24 -14.67
C GLY A 300 4.38 14.04 -13.45
N TYR A 301 4.99 15.12 -12.91
CA TYR A 301 6.01 15.02 -11.84
C TYR A 301 5.75 15.96 -10.66
N PRO A 302 5.18 15.49 -9.54
CA PRO A 302 4.80 16.33 -8.41
C PRO A 302 5.92 16.53 -7.37
N LEU A 303 7.21 16.52 -7.76
CA LEU A 303 8.35 16.73 -6.85
C LEU A 303 9.03 18.08 -7.11
N ILE A 304 9.27 18.84 -6.04
CA ILE A 304 9.77 20.22 -6.11
C ILE A 304 11.15 20.27 -6.78
N LYS A 305 12.11 19.48 -6.29
CA LYS A 305 13.49 19.48 -6.81
C LYS A 305 13.53 19.10 -8.30
N GLN A 306 12.76 18.10 -8.71
CA GLN A 306 12.64 17.69 -10.10
C GLN A 306 12.01 18.79 -10.96
N ALA A 307 10.90 19.40 -10.50
CA ALA A 307 10.25 20.49 -11.21
C ALA A 307 11.20 21.67 -11.42
N MET A 308 12.01 22.00 -10.41
CA MET A 308 13.04 23.03 -10.52
C MET A 308 14.10 22.67 -11.56
N ASN A 309 14.57 21.42 -11.60
CA ASN A 309 15.51 20.97 -12.64
C ASN A 309 14.89 21.02 -14.04
N GLN A 310 13.62 20.62 -14.20
CA GLN A 310 12.90 20.74 -15.47
C GLN A 310 12.80 22.22 -15.91
N GLY A 311 12.55 23.13 -14.98
CA GLY A 311 12.56 24.57 -15.25
C GLY A 311 13.91 25.09 -15.75
N TYR A 312 15.02 24.58 -15.21
CA TYR A 312 16.35 24.88 -15.72
C TYR A 312 16.54 24.31 -17.14
N GLU A 313 16.22 23.04 -17.32
CA GLU A 313 16.47 22.27 -18.54
C GLU A 313 15.63 22.78 -19.72
N VAL A 314 14.37 23.14 -19.50
CA VAL A 314 13.47 23.64 -20.57
C VAL A 314 13.99 24.92 -21.20
N ILE A 315 14.59 25.83 -20.43
CA ILE A 315 15.17 27.05 -20.97
C ILE A 315 16.38 26.72 -21.82
N GLU A 316 17.24 25.80 -21.38
CA GLU A 316 18.39 25.36 -22.17
C GLU A 316 17.96 24.72 -23.50
N TYR A 317 16.89 23.92 -23.49
CA TYR A 317 16.32 23.34 -24.71
C TYR A 317 15.74 24.40 -25.64
N ILE A 318 15.01 25.39 -25.13
CA ILE A 318 14.49 26.52 -25.92
C ILE A 318 15.64 27.28 -26.60
N LEU A 319 16.80 27.38 -25.95
CA LEU A 319 18.00 28.02 -26.49
C LEU A 319 18.83 27.11 -27.42
N GLY A 320 18.41 25.86 -27.62
CA GLY A 320 19.10 24.89 -28.48
C GLY A 320 20.33 24.25 -27.86
N HIS A 321 20.56 24.40 -26.56
CA HIS A 321 21.65 23.75 -25.86
C HIS A 321 21.33 22.29 -25.57
N LYS A 322 22.34 21.43 -25.65
CA LYS A 322 22.24 20.02 -25.26
C LYS A 322 22.55 19.89 -23.76
N VAL A 323 21.53 19.60 -22.97
CA VAL A 323 21.66 19.34 -21.53
C VAL A 323 21.13 17.95 -21.24
N GLU A 324 21.91 17.13 -20.54
CA GLU A 324 21.42 15.83 -20.05
C GLU A 324 20.53 16.06 -18.83
N PRO A 325 19.35 15.45 -18.70
CA PRO A 325 18.49 15.59 -17.52
C PRO A 325 19.20 15.31 -16.17
N ALA A 326 18.74 15.91 -15.08
CA ALA A 326 19.38 15.78 -13.77
C ALA A 326 19.42 14.35 -13.21
N ASP A 327 18.47 13.51 -13.60
CA ASP A 327 18.36 12.09 -13.24
C ASP A 327 19.18 11.17 -14.17
N GLU A 328 19.70 11.69 -15.29
CA GLU A 328 20.42 10.93 -16.31
C GLU A 328 21.59 10.11 -15.74
N PRO A 329 22.49 10.66 -14.88
CA PRO A 329 23.61 9.89 -14.34
C PRO A 329 23.15 8.72 -13.45
N LEU A 330 22.06 8.91 -12.70
CA LEU A 330 21.50 7.89 -11.82
C LEU A 330 20.89 6.75 -12.63
N LEU A 331 20.15 7.10 -13.69
CA LEU A 331 19.57 6.11 -14.60
C LEU A 331 20.65 5.39 -15.42
N LYS A 332 21.71 6.08 -15.87
CA LYS A 332 22.88 5.43 -16.48
C LYS A 332 23.49 4.38 -15.56
N ALA A 333 23.67 4.70 -14.28
CA ALA A 333 24.20 3.73 -13.31
C ALA A 333 23.29 2.50 -13.13
N ARG A 334 21.96 2.69 -13.12
CA ARG A 334 20.99 1.58 -13.03
C ARG A 334 20.96 0.73 -14.29
N PHE A 335 20.94 1.36 -15.46
CA PHE A 335 20.88 0.68 -16.75
C PHE A 335 22.22 0.13 -17.22
N ALA A 336 23.34 0.46 -16.56
CA ALA A 336 24.66 -0.08 -16.89
C ALA A 336 24.71 -1.63 -16.85
N LYS A 337 23.86 -2.25 -16.01
CA LYS A 337 23.72 -3.72 -15.95
C LYS A 337 22.96 -4.31 -17.15
N MET A 338 22.27 -3.48 -17.92
CA MET A 338 21.39 -3.92 -19.00
C MET A 338 22.21 -4.25 -20.26
N PRO A 339 22.07 -5.44 -20.87
CA PRO A 339 22.80 -5.80 -22.07
C PRO A 339 22.52 -4.83 -23.22
N GLY A 340 23.58 -4.39 -23.91
CA GLY A 340 23.49 -3.46 -25.03
C GLY A 340 23.06 -2.04 -24.66
N PHE A 341 23.16 -1.64 -23.39
CA PHE A 341 22.89 -0.26 -22.97
C PHE A 341 23.80 0.75 -23.67
N ARG A 342 23.22 1.83 -24.20
CA ARG A 342 23.94 2.95 -24.83
C ARG A 342 23.52 4.29 -24.24
N THR A 343 22.21 4.56 -24.24
CA THR A 343 21.62 5.78 -23.68
C THR A 343 20.39 5.44 -22.84
N VAL A 344 20.04 6.33 -21.91
CA VAL A 344 18.84 6.17 -21.07
C VAL A 344 17.58 6.16 -21.92
N ASP A 345 17.47 7.06 -22.90
CA ASP A 345 16.27 7.14 -23.75
C ASP A 345 16.07 5.86 -24.58
N GLU A 346 17.13 5.27 -25.12
CA GLU A 346 17.03 3.98 -25.82
C GLU A 346 16.61 2.85 -24.86
N ALA A 347 17.13 2.85 -23.62
CA ALA A 347 16.76 1.87 -22.61
C ALA A 347 15.28 2.00 -22.19
N LEU A 348 14.81 3.22 -21.96
CA LEU A 348 13.42 3.51 -21.61
C LEU A 348 12.47 3.14 -22.75
N ALA A 349 12.80 3.52 -23.99
CA ALA A 349 12.02 3.15 -25.17
C ALA A 349 11.97 1.62 -25.34
N ARG A 350 13.09 0.92 -25.09
CA ARG A 350 13.13 -0.54 -25.09
C ARG A 350 12.24 -1.13 -24.00
N ILE A 351 12.25 -0.57 -22.79
CA ILE A 351 11.38 -1.01 -21.69
C ILE A 351 9.90 -0.80 -22.05
N GLN A 352 9.49 0.38 -22.53
CA GLN A 352 8.10 0.64 -22.91
C GLN A 352 7.63 -0.25 -24.05
N LYS A 353 8.50 -0.51 -25.03
CA LYS A 353 8.21 -1.40 -26.16
C LYS A 353 8.05 -2.86 -25.70
N ASN A 354 8.93 -3.32 -24.82
CA ASN A 354 9.00 -4.73 -24.46
C ASN A 354 8.06 -5.09 -23.30
N VAL A 355 7.82 -4.17 -22.36
CA VAL A 355 6.99 -4.38 -21.17
C VAL A 355 5.62 -3.76 -21.37
N ARG A 356 4.64 -4.55 -21.79
CA ARG A 356 3.27 -4.09 -22.10
C ARG A 356 2.63 -3.33 -20.95
N LEU A 357 2.91 -3.72 -19.71
CA LEU A 357 2.39 -3.06 -18.50
C LEU A 357 2.84 -1.60 -18.39
N LEU A 358 4.06 -1.28 -18.82
CA LEU A 358 4.66 0.05 -18.72
C LEU A 358 4.49 0.88 -20.01
N ALA A 359 3.81 0.35 -21.02
CA ALA A 359 3.54 1.07 -22.27
C ALA A 359 2.56 2.24 -22.08
N ALA A 360 1.73 2.20 -21.03
CA ALA A 360 0.69 3.20 -20.77
C ALA A 360 1.16 4.45 -20.02
N ILE A 361 2.41 4.48 -19.53
CA ILE A 361 2.96 5.61 -18.79
C ILE A 361 3.87 6.47 -19.66
N THR A 362 3.96 7.77 -19.35
CA THR A 362 4.81 8.69 -20.10
C THR A 362 6.30 8.37 -19.91
N PRO A 363 7.18 8.74 -20.85
CA PRO A 363 8.63 8.57 -20.67
C PRO A 363 9.13 9.21 -19.38
N LEU A 364 8.54 10.35 -19.05
CA LEU A 364 8.70 11.04 -17.79
C LEU A 364 8.31 10.13 -16.62
N GLN A 365 7.05 9.68 -16.48
CA GLN A 365 6.66 8.78 -15.39
C GLN A 365 7.54 7.52 -15.28
N LEU A 366 8.00 6.96 -16.41
CA LEU A 366 8.87 5.81 -16.40
C LEU A 366 10.25 6.11 -15.80
N ARG A 367 10.83 7.29 -16.06
CA ARG A 367 12.09 7.71 -15.41
C ARG A 367 11.97 7.69 -13.90
N GLU A 368 10.87 8.19 -13.33
CA GLU A 368 10.60 8.18 -11.88
C GLU A 368 10.53 6.76 -11.35
N PHE A 369 9.73 5.95 -12.03
CA PHE A 369 9.52 4.57 -11.66
C PHE A 369 10.84 3.79 -11.64
N MET A 370 11.74 4.09 -12.58
CA MET A 370 13.06 3.48 -12.64
C MET A 370 14.06 4.02 -11.61
N LEU A 371 13.85 5.22 -11.05
CA LEU A 371 14.66 5.70 -9.92
C LEU A 371 14.43 4.88 -8.64
N ASP A 372 13.27 4.25 -8.50
CA ASP A 372 12.93 3.38 -7.36
C ASP A 372 13.06 1.87 -7.66
N SER A 373 13.33 1.50 -8.92
CA SER A 373 13.45 0.10 -9.38
C SER A 373 14.90 -0.26 -9.72
N ASP A 374 15.23 -1.56 -9.74
CA ASP A 374 16.56 -2.05 -10.15
C ASP A 374 16.48 -2.96 -11.38
N ILE A 375 17.56 -3.00 -12.15
CA ILE A 375 17.74 -3.93 -13.26
C ILE A 375 18.47 -5.17 -12.76
N ARG A 376 17.87 -6.33 -12.97
CA ARG A 376 18.47 -7.65 -12.70
C ARG A 376 18.76 -8.38 -14.00
N THR A 377 19.94 -8.97 -14.07
CA THR A 377 20.40 -9.82 -15.19
C THR A 377 20.86 -11.18 -14.68
N PRO A 378 19.94 -11.98 -14.11
CA PRO A 378 20.29 -13.26 -13.50
C PRO A 378 20.83 -14.25 -14.54
N LYS A 379 21.69 -15.16 -14.09
CA LYS A 379 22.23 -16.23 -14.94
C LYS A 379 21.14 -17.29 -15.20
N PRO A 380 21.19 -18.02 -16.33
CA PRO A 380 20.25 -19.10 -16.59
C PRO A 380 20.29 -20.14 -15.45
N GLY A 381 19.11 -20.52 -14.95
CA GLY A 381 18.94 -21.44 -13.82
C GLY A 381 19.01 -20.78 -12.43
N GLU A 382 19.37 -19.49 -12.33
CA GLU A 382 19.41 -18.77 -11.05
C GLU A 382 18.00 -18.59 -10.47
N THR A 383 17.83 -18.90 -9.18
CA THR A 383 16.57 -18.71 -8.47
C THR A 383 16.35 -17.22 -8.18
N ILE A 384 15.28 -16.67 -8.74
CA ILE A 384 14.87 -15.27 -8.51
C ILE A 384 14.18 -15.16 -7.14
N PHE A 385 13.27 -16.09 -6.86
CA PHE A 385 12.72 -16.35 -5.54
C PHE A 385 12.18 -17.79 -5.47
N SER A 386 12.09 -18.32 -4.26
CA SER A 386 11.57 -19.65 -3.98
C SER A 386 10.10 -19.60 -3.59
N ARG A 387 9.38 -20.70 -3.83
CA ARG A 387 8.04 -20.90 -3.28
C ARG A 387 8.09 -20.72 -1.76
N ASN A 388 7.06 -20.11 -1.21
CA ASN A 388 6.91 -19.74 0.19
C ASN A 388 7.78 -18.57 0.67
N ASP A 389 8.61 -17.96 -0.18
CA ASP A 389 9.31 -16.72 0.17
C ASP A 389 8.30 -15.62 0.52
N TYR A 390 8.68 -14.79 1.48
CA TYR A 390 7.83 -13.70 2.00
C TYR A 390 8.10 -12.33 1.37
N THR A 391 8.81 -12.31 0.24
CA THR A 391 9.06 -11.06 -0.49
C THR A 391 7.80 -10.61 -1.26
N ASN A 392 7.65 -9.31 -1.43
CA ASN A 392 6.50 -8.70 -2.12
C ASN A 392 6.91 -7.81 -3.31
N THR A 393 8.16 -7.93 -3.76
CA THR A 393 8.66 -7.25 -4.95
C THR A 393 7.98 -7.80 -6.20
N PHE A 394 7.82 -6.92 -7.18
CA PHE A 394 7.19 -7.18 -8.45
C PHE A 394 8.25 -7.19 -9.55
N PHE A 395 8.17 -8.15 -10.48
CA PHE A 395 9.16 -8.31 -11.53
C PHE A 395 8.52 -8.17 -12.90
N SER A 396 9.10 -7.33 -13.76
CA SER A 396 8.72 -7.25 -15.19
C SER A 396 9.82 -7.80 -16.08
N ILE A 397 9.46 -8.61 -17.07
CA ILE A 397 10.41 -9.26 -17.98
C ILE A 397 10.62 -8.35 -19.20
N VAL A 398 11.78 -7.71 -19.27
CA VAL A 398 12.16 -6.83 -20.38
C VAL A 398 12.70 -7.63 -21.56
N GLU A 399 13.48 -8.68 -21.28
CA GLU A 399 14.05 -9.60 -22.27
C GLU A 399 14.19 -11.01 -21.67
N GLY A 400 14.27 -12.01 -22.55
CA GLY A 400 14.39 -13.41 -22.17
C GLY A 400 13.09 -14.03 -21.67
N GLU A 401 13.22 -15.03 -20.82
CA GLU A 401 12.13 -15.73 -20.17
C GLU A 401 12.50 -16.14 -18.74
N VAL A 402 11.50 -16.49 -17.95
CA VAL A 402 11.65 -17.16 -16.65
C VAL A 402 10.77 -18.40 -16.61
N GLN A 403 11.16 -19.36 -15.78
CA GLN A 403 10.44 -20.61 -15.58
C GLN A 403 9.82 -20.60 -14.19
N VAL A 404 8.49 -20.60 -14.13
CA VAL A 404 7.71 -20.69 -12.89
C VAL A 404 7.47 -22.16 -12.58
N VAL A 405 8.01 -22.64 -11.46
CA VAL A 405 7.89 -24.00 -10.96
C VAL A 405 6.83 -24.03 -9.86
N VAL A 406 5.63 -24.51 -10.20
CA VAL A 406 4.47 -24.53 -9.28
C VAL A 406 4.53 -25.77 -8.38
N ASP A 407 4.96 -26.90 -8.93
CA ASP A 407 5.07 -28.18 -8.26
C ASP A 407 6.33 -28.91 -8.74
N GLU A 408 7.28 -29.11 -7.82
CA GLU A 408 8.54 -29.81 -8.10
C GLU A 408 8.32 -31.31 -8.33
N ALA A 409 7.34 -31.92 -7.65
CA ALA A 409 7.04 -33.34 -7.78
C ALA A 409 6.35 -33.66 -9.12
N ALA A 410 5.55 -32.74 -9.64
CA ALA A 410 4.87 -32.88 -10.93
C ALA A 410 5.67 -32.33 -12.13
N ASN A 411 6.88 -31.79 -11.91
CA ASN A 411 7.73 -31.10 -12.90
C ASN A 411 6.97 -30.08 -13.77
N LYS A 412 5.98 -29.40 -13.19
CA LYS A 412 5.12 -28.47 -13.93
C LYS A 412 5.78 -27.10 -14.01
N ARG A 413 6.20 -26.74 -15.22
CA ARG A 413 6.89 -25.47 -15.51
C ARG A 413 6.06 -24.59 -16.44
N ILE A 414 5.85 -23.35 -16.04
CA ILE A 414 5.20 -22.32 -16.87
C ILE A 414 6.28 -21.32 -17.28
N ALA A 415 6.51 -21.20 -18.59
CA ALA A 415 7.44 -20.22 -19.13
C ALA A 415 6.72 -18.86 -19.26
N LEU A 416 7.24 -17.84 -18.57
CA LEU A 416 6.85 -16.45 -18.79
C LEU A 416 7.90 -15.76 -19.64
N ARG A 417 7.45 -15.06 -20.68
CA ARG A 417 8.32 -14.47 -21.70
C ARG A 417 8.34 -12.94 -21.59
N ARG A 418 9.21 -12.34 -22.40
CA ARG A 418 9.27 -10.90 -22.60
C ARG A 418 7.88 -10.25 -22.67
N GLY A 419 7.71 -9.22 -21.84
CA GLY A 419 6.49 -8.43 -21.74
C GLY A 419 5.51 -8.89 -20.66
N GLU A 420 5.69 -10.11 -20.16
CA GLU A 420 4.99 -10.61 -18.99
C GLU A 420 5.68 -10.18 -17.69
N PHE A 421 5.00 -10.38 -16.57
CA PHE A 421 5.48 -10.00 -15.24
C PHE A 421 5.13 -11.08 -14.23
N PHE A 422 5.74 -11.07 -13.05
CA PHE A 422 5.43 -12.02 -11.98
C PHE A 422 5.65 -11.43 -10.58
N GLY A 423 5.09 -12.10 -9.58
CA GLY A 423 5.11 -11.66 -8.20
C GLY A 423 3.92 -10.78 -7.79
N GLU A 424 3.01 -10.51 -8.71
CA GLU A 424 1.74 -9.79 -8.50
C GLU A 424 0.84 -10.46 -7.47
N MET A 425 0.85 -11.79 -7.39
CA MET A 425 0.00 -12.51 -6.44
C MET A 425 0.38 -12.12 -5.01
N SER A 426 1.66 -12.16 -4.66
CA SER A 426 2.15 -11.78 -3.33
C SER A 426 2.04 -10.28 -3.08
N LEU A 427 2.23 -9.46 -4.13
CA LEU A 427 2.03 -8.01 -4.02
C LEU A 427 0.58 -7.65 -3.67
N ILE A 428 -0.39 -8.30 -4.32
CA ILE A 428 -1.81 -8.02 -4.17
C ILE A 428 -2.37 -8.69 -2.92
N SER A 429 -2.19 -10.00 -2.81
CA SER A 429 -2.80 -10.79 -1.74
C SER A 429 -2.04 -10.70 -0.43
N GLY A 430 -0.79 -10.22 -0.43
CA GLY A 430 0.08 -10.25 0.75
C GLY A 430 0.54 -11.65 1.14
N ARG A 431 0.21 -12.68 0.36
CA ARG A 431 0.60 -14.08 0.61
C ARG A 431 2.03 -14.37 0.17
N ARG A 432 2.56 -15.50 0.64
CA ARG A 432 3.86 -16.04 0.20
C ARG A 432 3.94 -16.21 -1.31
N ARG A 433 5.16 -16.32 -1.85
CA ARG A 433 5.36 -16.72 -3.25
C ARG A 433 4.69 -18.07 -3.50
N SER A 434 3.77 -18.12 -4.45
CA SER A 434 2.99 -19.33 -4.77
C SER A 434 3.80 -20.39 -5.52
N ALA A 435 4.97 -20.02 -6.05
CA ALA A 435 5.81 -20.85 -6.89
C ALA A 435 7.29 -20.40 -6.77
N THR A 436 8.21 -21.28 -7.15
CA THR A 436 9.63 -20.95 -7.34
C THR A 436 9.82 -20.38 -8.75
N VAL A 437 10.62 -19.34 -8.92
CA VAL A 437 10.89 -18.77 -10.26
C VAL A 437 12.39 -18.83 -10.55
N LEU A 438 12.72 -19.48 -11.67
CA LEU A 438 14.09 -19.63 -12.16
C LEU A 438 14.30 -18.76 -13.40
N ALA A 439 15.45 -18.12 -13.50
CA ALA A 439 15.83 -17.35 -14.67
C ALA A 439 16.08 -18.26 -15.89
N GLY A 440 15.56 -17.87 -17.06
CA GLY A 440 15.89 -18.49 -18.34
C GLY A 440 17.13 -17.87 -19.00
N ALA A 441 17.33 -18.17 -20.28
CA ALA A 441 18.41 -17.58 -21.06
C ALA A 441 18.18 -16.08 -21.32
N ASN A 442 19.25 -15.28 -21.22
CA ASN A 442 19.27 -13.84 -21.54
C ASN A 442 18.17 -13.03 -20.82
N CYS A 443 17.93 -13.35 -19.55
CA CYS A 443 16.87 -12.73 -18.77
C CYS A 443 17.27 -11.32 -18.32
N VAL A 444 16.44 -10.32 -18.64
CA VAL A 444 16.57 -8.96 -18.15
C VAL A 444 15.27 -8.57 -17.45
N LEU A 445 15.36 -8.28 -16.16
CA LEU A 445 14.20 -8.03 -15.31
C LEU A 445 14.27 -6.63 -14.69
N ILE A 446 13.10 -6.02 -14.52
CA ILE A 446 12.92 -4.87 -13.63
C ILE A 446 12.36 -5.39 -12.32
N GLU A 447 13.12 -5.25 -11.24
CA GLU A 447 12.65 -5.49 -9.88
C GLU A 447 12.10 -4.20 -9.29
N THR A 448 10.83 -4.24 -8.89
CA THR A 448 10.08 -3.09 -8.37
C THR A 448 9.64 -3.34 -6.93
N PRO A 449 9.95 -2.44 -5.98
CA PRO A 449 9.42 -2.51 -4.62
C PRO A 449 7.89 -2.40 -4.57
N ARG A 450 7.25 -3.10 -3.62
CA ARG A 450 5.78 -3.09 -3.43
C ARG A 450 5.20 -1.68 -3.39
N ARG A 451 5.84 -0.76 -2.66
CA ARG A 451 5.36 0.62 -2.52
C ARG A 451 5.36 1.38 -3.84
N SER A 452 6.45 1.29 -4.61
CA SER A 452 6.57 1.91 -5.93
C SER A 452 5.50 1.38 -6.88
N MET A 453 5.25 0.07 -6.83
CA MET A 453 4.22 -0.56 -7.64
C MET A 453 2.80 -0.20 -7.18
N ASN A 454 2.52 -0.17 -5.87
CA ASN A 454 1.23 0.24 -5.32
C ASN A 454 0.92 1.71 -5.65
N ARG A 455 1.93 2.59 -5.63
CA ARG A 455 1.81 3.98 -6.11
C ARG A 455 1.43 3.99 -7.59
N LEU A 456 2.08 3.18 -8.42
CA LEU A 456 1.78 3.08 -9.85
C LEU A 456 0.36 2.57 -10.12
N ILE A 457 -0.06 1.49 -9.45
CA ILE A 457 -1.42 0.91 -9.52
C ILE A 457 -2.47 1.93 -9.09
N ALA A 458 -2.20 2.72 -8.05
CA ALA A 458 -3.13 3.73 -7.56
C ALA A 458 -3.21 4.97 -8.48
N SER A 459 -2.18 5.22 -9.29
CA SER A 459 -2.09 6.40 -10.14
C SER A 459 -2.50 6.13 -11.60
N VAL A 460 -2.42 4.87 -12.07
CA VAL A 460 -2.64 4.51 -13.48
C VAL A 460 -3.65 3.37 -13.59
N GLU A 461 -4.90 3.70 -13.93
CA GLU A 461 -6.01 2.74 -14.00
C GLU A 461 -5.77 1.61 -15.02
N ALA A 462 -5.11 1.91 -16.15
CA ALA A 462 -4.76 0.89 -17.15
C ALA A 462 -3.82 -0.19 -16.58
N ILE A 463 -2.88 0.18 -15.71
CA ILE A 463 -1.97 -0.73 -15.04
C ILE A 463 -2.74 -1.58 -14.02
N LYS A 464 -3.62 -0.95 -13.23
CA LYS A 464 -4.48 -1.67 -12.29
C LYS A 464 -5.28 -2.78 -12.98
N ARG A 465 -5.93 -2.44 -14.10
CA ARG A 465 -6.73 -3.41 -14.89
C ARG A 465 -5.88 -4.56 -15.42
N ALA A 466 -4.73 -4.26 -16.03
CA ALA A 466 -3.83 -5.29 -16.56
C ALA A 466 -3.35 -6.27 -15.48
N ILE A 467 -3.09 -5.78 -14.26
CA ILE A 467 -2.68 -6.62 -13.14
C ILE A 467 -3.85 -7.45 -12.61
N ASP A 468 -5.04 -6.85 -12.48
CA ASP A 468 -6.25 -7.56 -12.05
C ASP A 468 -6.57 -8.72 -13.03
N GLU A 469 -6.50 -8.49 -14.34
CA GLU A 469 -6.74 -9.51 -15.38
C GLU A 469 -5.74 -10.67 -15.28
N VAL A 470 -4.44 -10.38 -15.19
CA VAL A 470 -3.39 -11.40 -15.07
C VAL A 470 -3.52 -12.18 -13.76
N PHE A 471 -3.88 -11.49 -12.66
CA PHE A 471 -4.14 -12.15 -11.39
C PHE A 471 -5.29 -13.17 -11.51
N ILE A 472 -6.42 -12.75 -12.09
CA ILE A 472 -7.58 -13.62 -12.30
C ILE A 472 -7.20 -14.81 -13.18
N LEU A 473 -6.52 -14.56 -14.30
CA LEU A 473 -6.05 -15.62 -15.20
C LEU A 473 -5.21 -16.68 -14.47
N ARG A 474 -4.21 -16.25 -13.70
CA ARG A 474 -3.27 -17.17 -13.02
C ARG A 474 -3.92 -17.95 -11.91
N VAL A 475 -4.85 -17.31 -11.20
CA VAL A 475 -5.65 -17.98 -10.19
C VAL A 475 -6.56 -19.04 -10.84
N LEU A 476 -7.20 -18.72 -11.97
CA LEU A 476 -8.01 -19.69 -12.72
C LEU A 476 -7.16 -20.85 -13.23
N GLN A 477 -5.97 -20.58 -13.77
CA GLN A 477 -5.04 -21.61 -14.21
C GLN A 477 -4.59 -22.49 -13.04
N SER A 478 -4.09 -21.91 -11.95
CA SER A 478 -3.60 -22.68 -10.81
C SER A 478 -4.68 -23.51 -10.11
N ARG A 479 -5.89 -22.97 -9.93
CA ARG A 479 -6.95 -23.66 -9.18
C ARG A 479 -7.84 -24.53 -10.06
N PHE A 480 -8.30 -24.04 -11.20
CA PHE A 480 -9.33 -24.73 -11.99
C PHE A 480 -8.78 -25.39 -13.24
N ALA A 481 -7.87 -24.72 -13.93
CA ALA A 481 -7.52 -25.05 -15.31
C ALA A 481 -6.00 -25.07 -15.55
N PRO A 482 -5.22 -25.96 -14.89
CA PRO A 482 -3.77 -25.88 -14.95
C PRO A 482 -3.19 -26.12 -16.35
N GLU A 483 -3.92 -26.81 -17.22
CA GLU A 483 -3.52 -27.13 -18.60
C GLU A 483 -4.10 -26.14 -19.62
N ALA A 484 -4.96 -25.20 -19.21
CA ALA A 484 -5.62 -24.29 -20.15
C ALA A 484 -4.70 -23.12 -20.53
N SER A 485 -4.69 -22.80 -21.82
CA SER A 485 -4.00 -21.61 -22.32
C SER A 485 -4.72 -20.34 -21.88
N ALA A 486 -4.00 -19.21 -21.92
CA ALA A 486 -4.59 -17.91 -21.62
C ALA A 486 -5.80 -17.59 -22.52
N ASP A 487 -5.72 -17.93 -23.80
CA ASP A 487 -6.80 -17.71 -24.79
C ASP A 487 -8.05 -18.53 -24.46
N GLN A 488 -7.89 -19.76 -23.95
CA GLN A 488 -9.01 -20.61 -23.57
C GLN A 488 -9.77 -20.10 -22.34
N LEU A 489 -9.14 -19.23 -21.54
CA LEU A 489 -9.70 -18.62 -20.34
C LEU A 489 -10.09 -17.15 -20.53
N ALA A 490 -9.77 -16.55 -21.67
CA ALA A 490 -9.92 -15.11 -21.90
C ALA A 490 -11.36 -14.61 -21.71
N ASP A 491 -12.36 -15.37 -22.18
CA ASP A 491 -13.78 -15.04 -22.01
C ASP A 491 -14.23 -15.15 -20.54
N VAL A 492 -13.72 -16.14 -19.80
CA VAL A 492 -13.99 -16.31 -18.37
C VAL A 492 -13.34 -15.19 -17.55
N VAL A 493 -12.10 -14.81 -17.88
CA VAL A 493 -11.39 -13.69 -17.24
C VAL A 493 -12.12 -12.38 -17.49
N ALA A 494 -12.57 -12.13 -18.73
CA ALA A 494 -13.30 -10.91 -19.09
C ALA A 494 -14.67 -10.81 -18.40
N ALA A 495 -15.33 -11.95 -18.12
CA ALA A 495 -16.60 -11.99 -17.41
C ALA A 495 -16.45 -11.91 -15.88
N ALA A 496 -15.26 -12.17 -15.34
CA ALA A 496 -14.99 -12.16 -13.91
C ALA A 496 -15.11 -10.74 -13.33
N ARG A 497 -15.67 -10.64 -12.11
CA ARG A 497 -15.84 -9.36 -11.41
C ARG A 497 -15.17 -9.39 -10.06
N LEU A 498 -14.54 -8.28 -9.68
CA LEU A 498 -14.02 -8.11 -8.33
C LEU A 498 -15.11 -7.55 -7.43
N GLU A 499 -15.39 -8.25 -6.34
CA GLU A 499 -16.37 -7.84 -5.32
C GLU A 499 -15.70 -7.71 -3.96
N ARG A 500 -16.06 -6.65 -3.23
CA ARG A 500 -15.48 -6.31 -1.93
C ARG A 500 -16.53 -6.46 -0.85
N PHE A 501 -16.14 -7.08 0.25
CA PHE A 501 -16.96 -7.40 1.40
C PHE A 501 -16.29 -6.86 2.67
N LYS A 502 -17.07 -6.22 3.53
CA LYS A 502 -16.67 -5.88 4.89
C LYS A 502 -16.71 -7.13 5.78
N ALA A 503 -16.07 -7.09 6.94
CA ALA A 503 -16.20 -8.16 7.91
C ALA A 503 -17.68 -8.33 8.31
N GLY A 504 -18.18 -9.56 8.29
CA GLY A 504 -19.57 -9.89 8.58
C GLY A 504 -20.52 -9.84 7.38
N ASP A 505 -20.12 -9.27 6.23
CA ASP A 505 -20.97 -9.23 5.03
C ASP A 505 -21.25 -10.65 4.52
N VAL A 506 -22.49 -10.90 4.11
CA VAL A 506 -22.92 -12.18 3.52
C VAL A 506 -22.68 -12.15 2.01
N LEU A 507 -22.02 -13.18 1.49
CA LEU A 507 -21.84 -13.36 0.05
C LEU A 507 -23.07 -14.01 -0.57
N PHE A 508 -23.61 -15.04 0.09
CA PHE A 508 -24.88 -15.69 -0.23
C PHE A 508 -25.40 -16.46 0.99
N ASN A 509 -26.71 -16.64 1.08
CA ASN A 509 -27.37 -17.39 2.15
C ASN A 509 -27.65 -18.85 1.76
N GLU A 510 -27.71 -19.73 2.77
CA GLU A 510 -28.24 -21.08 2.61
C GLU A 510 -29.63 -21.06 1.92
N GLY A 511 -29.84 -21.98 0.99
CA GLY A 511 -31.09 -22.13 0.25
C GLY A 511 -31.26 -21.19 -0.95
N GLU A 512 -30.48 -20.12 -1.09
CA GLU A 512 -30.51 -19.24 -2.26
C GLU A 512 -30.13 -19.98 -3.55
N VAL A 513 -30.52 -19.47 -4.71
CA VAL A 513 -30.12 -20.07 -5.98
C VAL A 513 -28.62 -19.84 -6.22
N GLY A 514 -27.90 -20.90 -6.55
CA GLY A 514 -26.49 -20.86 -6.92
C GLY A 514 -26.29 -20.34 -8.33
N ASP A 515 -25.97 -19.07 -8.46
CA ASP A 515 -25.77 -18.37 -9.74
C ASP A 515 -24.31 -18.05 -10.03
N CYS A 516 -23.40 -18.20 -9.06
CA CYS A 516 -22.00 -17.80 -9.18
C CYS A 516 -21.07 -18.55 -8.21
N LEU A 517 -19.77 -18.48 -8.48
CA LEU A 517 -18.68 -18.93 -7.62
C LEU A 517 -17.86 -17.73 -7.17
N HIS A 518 -17.41 -17.73 -5.92
CA HIS A 518 -16.51 -16.71 -5.39
C HIS A 518 -15.15 -17.33 -5.08
N LEU A 519 -14.10 -16.74 -5.63
CA LEU A 519 -12.72 -17.05 -5.26
C LEU A 519 -12.15 -15.94 -4.39
N VAL A 520 -11.68 -16.28 -3.20
CA VAL A 520 -11.17 -15.31 -2.22
C VAL A 520 -9.80 -14.80 -2.68
N ARG A 521 -9.69 -13.51 -2.99
CA ARG A 521 -8.46 -12.85 -3.44
C ARG A 521 -7.67 -12.25 -2.28
N VAL A 522 -8.37 -11.57 -1.38
CA VAL A 522 -7.86 -11.03 -0.11
C VAL A 522 -8.86 -11.39 0.98
N GLY A 523 -8.38 -11.66 2.19
CA GLY A 523 -9.22 -11.94 3.34
C GLY A 523 -9.62 -13.41 3.48
N SER A 524 -10.80 -13.65 4.05
CA SER A 524 -11.27 -14.99 4.38
C SER A 524 -12.77 -15.05 4.67
N LEU A 525 -13.35 -16.22 4.50
CA LEU A 525 -14.78 -16.47 4.67
C LEU A 525 -15.05 -17.56 5.72
N THR A 526 -16.22 -17.51 6.36
CA THR A 526 -16.81 -18.59 7.14
C THR A 526 -17.98 -19.21 6.39
N ILE A 527 -18.09 -20.54 6.44
CA ILE A 527 -19.24 -21.29 5.93
C ILE A 527 -20.07 -21.75 7.12
N SER A 528 -21.34 -21.36 7.19
CA SER A 528 -22.25 -21.73 8.28
C SER A 528 -23.58 -22.28 7.76
N ARG A 529 -24.27 -23.07 8.58
CA ARG A 529 -25.65 -23.52 8.33
C ARG A 529 -26.53 -23.22 9.52
N ASN A 530 -27.82 -23.03 9.27
CA ASN A 530 -28.78 -22.91 10.35
C ASN A 530 -29.21 -24.30 10.84
N ILE A 531 -28.82 -24.68 12.06
CA ILE A 531 -29.17 -25.95 12.69
C ILE A 531 -29.93 -25.64 13.98
N GLY A 532 -31.21 -26.01 14.03
CA GLY A 532 -32.05 -25.78 15.22
C GLY A 532 -32.20 -24.31 15.60
N GLY A 533 -32.21 -23.40 14.63
CA GLY A 533 -32.32 -21.95 14.86
C GLY A 533 -31.01 -21.25 15.21
N LYS A 534 -29.88 -21.97 15.28
CA LYS A 534 -28.53 -21.40 15.49
C LYS A 534 -27.69 -21.51 14.24
N ASP A 535 -26.92 -20.46 13.93
CA ASP A 535 -25.92 -20.48 12.87
C ASP A 535 -24.65 -21.18 13.36
N VAL A 536 -24.42 -22.39 12.86
CA VAL A 536 -23.26 -23.22 13.22
C VAL A 536 -22.22 -23.10 12.12
N VAL A 537 -21.00 -22.65 12.46
CA VAL A 537 -19.89 -22.57 11.52
C VAL A 537 -19.32 -23.97 11.24
N LEU A 538 -19.35 -24.36 9.97
CA LEU A 538 -18.89 -25.66 9.48
C LEU A 538 -17.42 -25.62 9.06
N SER A 539 -16.99 -24.56 8.40
CA SER A 539 -15.63 -24.44 7.89
C SER A 539 -15.19 -23.00 7.67
N TYR A 540 -13.88 -22.83 7.51
CA TYR A 540 -13.20 -21.57 7.22
C TYR A 540 -12.51 -21.63 5.85
N VAL A 541 -12.56 -20.56 5.08
CA VAL A 541 -12.04 -20.49 3.71
C VAL A 541 -11.12 -19.28 3.54
N PRO A 542 -9.79 -19.47 3.55
CA PRO A 542 -8.83 -18.37 3.40
C PRO A 542 -8.64 -17.95 1.93
N ALA A 543 -7.97 -16.81 1.74
CA ALA A 543 -7.53 -16.34 0.44
C ALA A 543 -6.85 -17.43 -0.42
N GLY A 544 -7.09 -17.37 -1.72
CA GLY A 544 -6.69 -18.36 -2.73
C GLY A 544 -7.61 -19.57 -2.85
N ASN A 545 -8.58 -19.76 -1.96
CA ASN A 545 -9.62 -20.80 -2.07
C ASN A 545 -10.94 -20.22 -2.59
N TYR A 546 -11.92 -21.09 -2.83
CA TYR A 546 -13.23 -20.70 -3.39
C TYR A 546 -14.41 -21.36 -2.68
N VAL A 547 -15.58 -20.72 -2.88
CA VAL A 547 -16.88 -21.12 -2.34
C VAL A 547 -17.97 -20.98 -3.38
N GLY A 548 -19.05 -21.75 -3.21
CA GLY A 548 -20.24 -21.67 -4.04
C GLY A 548 -20.27 -22.65 -5.22
N GLU A 549 -19.22 -23.44 -5.43
CA GLU A 549 -19.13 -24.45 -6.48
C GLU A 549 -20.19 -25.55 -6.35
N MET A 550 -20.59 -25.88 -5.10
CA MET A 550 -21.52 -26.98 -4.83
C MET A 550 -22.86 -26.75 -5.53
N ALA A 551 -23.37 -25.52 -5.48
CA ALA A 551 -24.65 -25.18 -6.09
C ALA A 551 -24.60 -25.12 -7.63
N LEU A 552 -23.39 -25.01 -8.21
CA LEU A 552 -23.19 -25.03 -9.66
C LEU A 552 -22.99 -26.45 -10.21
N MET A 553 -22.56 -27.38 -9.36
CA MET A 553 -22.25 -28.77 -9.71
C MET A 553 -23.35 -29.77 -9.33
N GLY A 554 -24.13 -29.48 -8.28
CA GLY A 554 -25.15 -30.35 -7.68
C GLY A 554 -26.55 -29.73 -7.74
N GLU A 555 -27.24 -29.67 -6.59
CA GLU A 555 -28.52 -28.98 -6.47
C GLU A 555 -28.33 -27.48 -6.70
N SER A 556 -29.21 -26.85 -7.49
CA SER A 556 -29.11 -25.42 -7.83
C SER A 556 -29.23 -24.46 -6.64
N ARG A 557 -29.27 -24.94 -5.39
CA ARG A 557 -29.38 -24.13 -4.18
C ARG A 557 -28.10 -24.16 -3.34
N ARG A 558 -27.79 -23.06 -2.66
CA ARG A 558 -26.66 -22.93 -1.74
C ARG A 558 -26.85 -23.88 -0.55
N SER A 559 -25.87 -24.74 -0.32
CA SER A 559 -25.90 -25.72 0.79
C SER A 559 -25.61 -25.10 2.15
N ALA A 560 -25.09 -23.86 2.19
CA ALA A 560 -24.66 -23.15 3.39
C ALA A 560 -24.56 -21.65 3.10
N THR A 561 -24.57 -20.83 4.15
CA THR A 561 -24.30 -19.39 4.11
C THR A 561 -22.80 -19.15 4.09
N ALA A 562 -22.33 -18.28 3.19
CA ALA A 562 -20.94 -17.82 3.16
C ALA A 562 -20.87 -16.36 3.62
N ARG A 563 -20.02 -16.09 4.61
CA ARG A 563 -19.86 -14.76 5.22
C ARG A 563 -18.39 -14.37 5.27
N ALA A 564 -18.08 -13.10 5.02
CA ALA A 564 -16.72 -12.59 5.19
C ALA A 564 -16.33 -12.59 6.67
N ALA A 565 -15.28 -13.34 7.05
CA ALA A 565 -14.78 -13.37 8.42
C ALA A 565 -14.04 -12.07 8.77
N ILE A 566 -13.32 -11.53 7.78
CA ILE A 566 -12.62 -10.23 7.81
C ILE A 566 -12.92 -9.48 6.51
N ALA A 567 -12.49 -8.22 6.39
CA ALA A 567 -12.57 -7.48 5.13
C ALA A 567 -11.94 -8.30 3.99
N SER A 568 -12.74 -8.63 2.99
CA SER A 568 -12.38 -9.60 1.96
C SER A 568 -12.67 -9.05 0.57
N GLU A 569 -11.84 -9.42 -0.41
CA GLU A 569 -12.09 -9.18 -1.83
C GLU A 569 -12.16 -10.54 -2.52
N THR A 570 -13.16 -10.74 -3.37
CA THR A 570 -13.32 -11.99 -4.13
C THR A 570 -13.40 -11.73 -5.63
N VAL A 571 -12.96 -12.70 -6.41
CA VAL A 571 -13.26 -12.80 -7.84
C VAL A 571 -14.56 -13.60 -7.97
N ARG A 572 -15.64 -12.93 -8.38
CA ARG A 572 -16.92 -13.55 -8.72
C ARG A 572 -16.86 -14.05 -10.16
N LEU A 573 -17.18 -15.33 -10.34
CA LEU A 573 -17.38 -15.97 -11.63
C LEU A 573 -18.84 -16.36 -11.76
N ASP A 574 -19.51 -15.82 -12.77
CA ASP A 574 -20.89 -16.17 -13.05
C ASP A 574 -21.02 -17.66 -13.40
N GLY A 575 -22.14 -18.27 -13.02
CA GLY A 575 -22.37 -19.71 -13.12
C GLY A 575 -22.32 -20.21 -14.55
N GLU A 576 -22.73 -19.40 -15.54
CA GLU A 576 -22.56 -19.73 -16.96
C GLU A 576 -21.08 -19.81 -17.36
N SER A 577 -20.27 -18.82 -16.96
CA SER A 577 -18.83 -18.78 -17.23
C SER A 577 -18.13 -19.96 -16.55
N PHE A 578 -18.52 -20.31 -15.32
CA PHE A 578 -18.00 -21.47 -14.62
C PHE A 578 -18.39 -22.79 -15.30
N LYS A 579 -19.66 -22.95 -15.71
CA LYS A 579 -20.12 -24.14 -16.44
C LYS A 579 -19.39 -24.29 -17.78
N LYS A 580 -19.15 -23.19 -18.51
CA LYS A 580 -18.32 -23.19 -19.72
C LYS A 580 -16.90 -23.71 -19.42
N LEU A 581 -16.28 -23.24 -18.34
CA LEU A 581 -14.97 -23.70 -17.90
C LEU A 581 -14.94 -25.20 -17.58
N VAL A 582 -15.92 -25.69 -16.80
CA VAL A 582 -16.05 -27.10 -16.43
C VAL A 582 -16.27 -27.99 -17.66
N ASN A 583 -17.08 -27.54 -18.62
CA ASN A 583 -17.35 -28.28 -19.85
C ASN A 583 -16.12 -28.33 -20.78
N ARG A 584 -15.28 -27.29 -20.80
CA ARG A 584 -14.03 -27.28 -21.58
C ARG A 584 -12.96 -28.21 -21.00
N ILE A 585 -13.01 -28.51 -19.70
CA ILE A 585 -11.94 -29.22 -18.99
C ILE A 585 -12.54 -30.42 -18.23
N PRO A 586 -12.66 -31.60 -18.87
CA PRO A 586 -13.27 -32.78 -18.25
C PRO A 586 -12.61 -33.22 -16.94
N VAL A 587 -11.28 -33.08 -16.83
CA VAL A 587 -10.52 -33.40 -15.60
C VAL A 587 -10.95 -32.49 -14.43
N LEU A 588 -11.25 -31.22 -14.69
CA LEU A 588 -11.75 -30.29 -13.68
C LEU A 588 -13.10 -30.78 -13.14
N ARG A 589 -14.00 -31.26 -14.01
CA ARG A 589 -15.30 -31.81 -13.59
C ARG A 589 -15.14 -32.97 -12.61
N LEU A 590 -14.24 -33.91 -12.88
CA LEU A 590 -13.99 -35.06 -12.00
C LEU A 590 -13.45 -34.64 -10.63
N ARG A 591 -12.49 -33.70 -10.61
CA ARG A 591 -11.94 -33.15 -9.36
C ARG A 591 -13.01 -32.43 -8.55
N LEU A 592 -13.81 -31.57 -9.18
CA LEU A 592 -14.92 -30.87 -8.53
C LEU A 592 -15.97 -31.85 -7.98
N GLN A 593 -16.26 -32.95 -8.69
CA GLN A 593 -17.15 -34.00 -8.18
C GLN A 593 -16.56 -34.75 -6.97
N SER A 594 -15.23 -34.92 -6.91
CA SER A 594 -14.55 -35.48 -5.74
C SER A 594 -14.64 -34.53 -4.54
N GLU A 595 -14.32 -33.26 -4.75
CA GLU A 595 -14.41 -32.22 -3.71
C GLU A 595 -15.85 -32.04 -3.22
N TYR A 596 -16.83 -32.06 -4.11
CA TYR A 596 -18.25 -32.01 -3.77
C TYR A 596 -18.62 -33.15 -2.80
N ARG A 597 -18.19 -34.38 -3.10
CA ARG A 597 -18.45 -35.55 -2.23
C ARG A 597 -17.79 -35.39 -0.86
N GLN A 598 -16.53 -34.96 -0.81
CA GLN A 598 -15.81 -34.71 0.44
C GLN A 598 -16.48 -33.62 1.28
N ARG A 599 -16.83 -32.48 0.68
CA ARG A 599 -17.51 -31.37 1.36
C ARG A 599 -18.88 -31.78 1.87
N THR A 600 -19.63 -32.58 1.10
CA THR A 600 -20.94 -33.10 1.52
C THR A 600 -20.81 -34.01 2.74
N ALA A 601 -19.84 -34.94 2.71
CA ALA A 601 -19.57 -35.83 3.84
C ALA A 601 -19.12 -35.06 5.10
N ALA A 602 -18.22 -34.08 4.94
CA ALA A 602 -17.75 -33.23 6.03
C ALA A 602 -18.89 -32.40 6.64
N ASN A 603 -19.77 -31.82 5.80
CA ASN A 603 -20.92 -31.06 6.26
C ASN A 603 -21.91 -31.94 7.05
N LEU A 604 -22.18 -33.16 6.58
CA LEU A 604 -23.04 -34.13 7.29
C LEU A 604 -22.42 -34.56 8.64
N ALA A 605 -21.11 -34.79 8.68
CA ALA A 605 -20.41 -35.13 9.92
C ALA A 605 -20.47 -33.99 10.96
N MET A 606 -20.31 -32.74 10.52
CA MET A 606 -20.41 -31.56 11.39
C MET A 606 -21.84 -31.33 11.89
N GLN A 607 -22.87 -31.68 11.11
CA GLN A 607 -24.27 -31.60 11.57
C GLN A 607 -24.58 -32.55 12.73
N ALA A 608 -23.90 -33.69 12.79
CA ALA A 608 -24.04 -34.63 13.89
C ALA A 608 -23.34 -34.16 15.19
N LEU A 609 -22.56 -33.08 15.14
CA LEU A 609 -21.72 -32.59 16.25
C LEU A 609 -21.86 -31.06 16.45
N PRO A 610 -22.97 -30.58 17.04
CA PRO A 610 -23.20 -29.14 17.25
C PRO A 610 -22.09 -28.45 18.06
N SER A 611 -21.55 -29.15 19.08
CA SER A 611 -20.48 -28.67 19.95
C SER A 611 -19.17 -28.40 19.21
N GLY A 612 -18.87 -29.16 18.14
CA GLY A 612 -17.68 -28.94 17.32
C GLY A 612 -17.73 -27.63 16.53
N GLY A 613 -18.93 -27.24 16.05
CA GLY A 613 -19.14 -25.95 15.40
C GLY A 613 -19.03 -24.76 16.37
N ASP A 614 -19.40 -24.95 17.64
CA ASP A 614 -19.23 -23.93 18.68
C ASP A 614 -17.73 -23.69 18.99
N VAL A 615 -16.91 -24.75 19.02
CA VAL A 615 -15.45 -24.62 19.19
C VAL A 615 -14.81 -23.88 18.02
N ILE A 616 -15.19 -24.20 16.77
CA ILE A 616 -14.68 -23.48 15.60
C ILE A 616 -15.11 -22.01 15.64
N SER A 617 -16.37 -21.74 15.99
CA SER A 617 -16.88 -20.37 16.12
C SER A 617 -16.12 -19.58 17.19
N PHE A 618 -15.84 -20.22 18.33
CA PHE A 618 -14.99 -19.66 19.38
C PHE A 618 -13.58 -19.33 18.87
N LEU A 619 -12.89 -20.28 18.24
CA LEU A 619 -11.54 -20.08 17.70
C LEU A 619 -11.52 -18.92 16.68
N LEU A 620 -12.53 -18.83 15.81
CA LEU A 620 -12.64 -17.74 14.83
C LEU A 620 -12.90 -16.38 15.49
N ALA A 621 -13.76 -16.31 16.51
CA ALA A 621 -13.97 -15.11 17.30
C ALA A 621 -12.67 -14.65 17.99
N GLN A 622 -11.82 -15.62 18.35
CA GLN A 622 -10.47 -15.37 18.82
C GLN A 622 -9.48 -15.13 17.68
N GLY A 623 -9.87 -14.71 16.48
CA GLY A 623 -8.95 -14.35 15.40
C GLY A 623 -8.07 -15.48 14.89
N ALA A 624 -8.43 -16.74 15.15
CA ALA A 624 -7.65 -17.88 14.71
C ALA A 624 -7.71 -18.08 13.18
N GLY A 625 -8.68 -17.47 12.49
CA GLY A 625 -8.74 -17.51 11.01
C GLY A 625 -7.53 -16.86 10.33
N GLU A 626 -6.98 -15.79 10.90
CA GLU A 626 -5.80 -15.12 10.35
C GLU A 626 -4.48 -15.80 10.76
N ALA A 627 -4.51 -16.75 11.70
CA ALA A 627 -3.32 -17.43 12.20
C ALA A 627 -2.73 -18.38 11.14
N THR A 628 -1.41 -18.48 11.04
CA THR A 628 -0.83 -19.68 10.39
C THR A 628 -0.62 -20.79 11.42
N ASP A 629 -0.28 -20.41 12.65
CA ASP A 629 0.01 -21.32 13.76
C ASP A 629 -0.46 -20.69 15.07
N ILE A 630 -1.54 -21.21 15.64
CA ILE A 630 -2.07 -20.79 16.94
C ILE A 630 -1.72 -21.83 18.01
N LEU A 631 -1.27 -21.36 19.18
CA LEU A 631 -1.07 -22.20 20.35
C LEU A 631 -2.42 -22.38 21.06
N LEU A 632 -2.80 -23.63 21.33
CA LEU A 632 -3.96 -24.00 22.13
C LEU A 632 -3.50 -24.84 23.33
N ILE A 633 -4.22 -24.71 24.45
CA ILE A 633 -4.04 -25.55 25.63
C ILE A 633 -5.33 -26.30 25.90
N ASP A 634 -5.22 -27.62 25.98
CA ASP A 634 -6.31 -28.48 26.43
C ASP A 634 -6.37 -28.51 27.96
N GLU A 635 -7.36 -27.85 28.53
CA GLU A 635 -7.55 -27.81 29.98
C GLU A 635 -7.93 -29.17 30.58
N SER A 636 -8.43 -30.13 29.78
CA SER A 636 -8.69 -31.49 30.28
C SER A 636 -7.41 -32.29 30.54
N LEU A 637 -6.31 -31.93 29.87
CA LEU A 637 -4.99 -32.53 30.03
C LEU A 637 -4.02 -31.64 30.82
N CYS A 638 -4.32 -30.35 30.96
CA CYS A 638 -3.43 -29.38 31.58
C CYS A 638 -3.43 -29.52 33.11
N VAL A 639 -2.29 -29.89 33.69
CA VAL A 639 -2.08 -29.95 35.14
C VAL A 639 -1.58 -28.63 35.75
N ARG A 640 -1.61 -27.53 34.99
CA ARG A 640 -1.21 -26.17 35.43
C ARG A 640 0.17 -26.11 36.11
N CYS A 641 1.16 -26.83 35.57
CA CYS A 641 2.52 -26.88 36.11
C CYS A 641 3.43 -25.71 35.70
N ASP A 642 2.96 -24.82 34.81
CA ASP A 642 3.68 -23.69 34.21
C ASP A 642 4.96 -24.03 33.43
N ASN A 643 5.22 -25.31 33.14
CA ASN A 643 6.41 -25.71 32.40
C ASN A 643 6.48 -25.12 30.98
N CYS A 644 5.34 -24.86 30.34
CA CYS A 644 5.29 -24.24 29.02
C CYS A 644 5.81 -22.79 29.03
N GLU A 645 5.47 -22.04 30.09
CA GLU A 645 5.86 -20.65 30.27
C GLU A 645 7.29 -20.53 30.79
N LYS A 646 7.65 -21.32 31.81
CA LYS A 646 9.01 -21.38 32.36
C LYS A 646 10.05 -21.75 31.30
N ALA A 647 9.76 -22.78 30.49
CA ALA A 647 10.65 -23.16 29.39
C ALA A 647 10.74 -22.09 28.30
N CYS A 648 9.65 -21.35 28.05
CA CYS A 648 9.67 -20.22 27.12
C CYS A 648 10.60 -19.11 27.63
N ALA A 649 10.43 -18.68 28.88
CA ALA A 649 11.30 -17.69 29.51
C ALA A 649 12.76 -18.15 29.50
N GLU A 650 13.06 -19.37 29.92
CA GLU A 650 14.42 -19.89 29.97
C GLU A 650 15.09 -19.94 28.58
N THR A 651 14.35 -20.35 27.56
CA THR A 651 14.82 -20.36 26.16
C THR A 651 15.11 -18.95 25.65
N HIS A 652 14.37 -17.95 26.13
CA HIS A 652 14.41 -16.59 25.62
C HIS A 652 15.01 -15.59 26.62
N GLY A 653 16.05 -16.03 27.34
CA GLY A 653 16.88 -15.17 28.18
C GLY A 653 16.20 -14.66 29.44
N GLY A 654 14.98 -15.12 29.72
CA GLY A 654 14.22 -14.77 30.92
C GLY A 654 12.89 -14.08 30.66
N THR A 655 12.66 -13.60 29.46
CA THR A 655 11.39 -12.98 29.10
C THR A 655 10.49 -14.04 28.47
N SER A 656 9.42 -14.43 29.17
CA SER A 656 8.42 -15.30 28.57
C SER A 656 7.75 -14.61 27.40
N ARG A 657 7.53 -15.36 26.32
CA ARG A 657 6.83 -14.91 25.11
C ARG A 657 5.43 -15.50 24.99
N LEU A 658 4.97 -16.10 26.08
CA LEU A 658 3.73 -16.81 26.30
C LEU A 658 3.22 -16.37 27.68
N ASP A 659 1.93 -16.06 27.78
CA ASP A 659 1.23 -16.03 29.05
C ASP A 659 0.19 -17.16 29.01
N ARG A 660 0.38 -18.17 29.88
CA ARG A 660 -0.46 -19.38 29.92
C ARG A 660 -1.84 -19.09 30.51
N GLU A 661 -1.97 -18.12 31.41
CA GLU A 661 -3.23 -17.85 32.12
C GLU A 661 -4.11 -16.85 31.37
N ALA A 662 -3.49 -15.92 30.66
CA ALA A 662 -4.22 -14.94 29.88
C ALA A 662 -4.86 -15.55 28.62
N GLY A 663 -6.10 -15.17 28.37
CA GLY A 663 -6.85 -15.56 27.18
C GLY A 663 -8.14 -16.30 27.54
N PRO A 664 -9.04 -16.49 26.56
CA PRO A 664 -10.32 -17.11 26.82
C PRO A 664 -10.27 -18.63 26.71
N THR A 665 -11.21 -19.29 27.39
CA THR A 665 -11.43 -20.74 27.34
C THR A 665 -12.86 -21.04 26.91
N PHE A 666 -13.03 -22.03 26.04
CA PHE A 666 -14.33 -22.60 25.69
C PHE A 666 -14.22 -24.11 25.49
N ALA A 667 -15.13 -24.89 26.07
CA ALA A 667 -15.16 -26.36 25.96
C ALA A 667 -13.79 -27.04 26.18
N SER A 668 -13.11 -26.67 27.27
CA SER A 668 -11.74 -27.12 27.63
C SER A 668 -10.63 -26.73 26.65
N VAL A 669 -10.93 -25.90 25.64
CA VAL A 669 -9.93 -25.33 24.72
C VAL A 669 -9.61 -23.92 25.18
N HIS A 670 -8.40 -23.72 25.67
CA HIS A 670 -7.86 -22.43 26.07
C HIS A 670 -6.98 -21.84 24.97
N VAL A 671 -7.16 -20.56 24.65
CA VAL A 671 -6.34 -19.82 23.69
C VAL A 671 -5.44 -18.85 24.48
N PRO A 672 -4.21 -19.28 24.85
CA PRO A 672 -3.31 -18.43 25.63
C PRO A 672 -2.83 -17.21 24.84
N THR A 673 -2.33 -16.19 25.55
CA THR A 673 -1.67 -15.04 24.92
C THR A 673 -0.30 -15.46 24.40
N SER A 674 -0.27 -15.85 23.13
CA SER A 674 0.95 -16.17 22.38
C SER A 674 0.77 -15.77 20.92
N CYS A 675 1.87 -15.42 20.27
CA CYS A 675 1.80 -15.03 18.86
C CYS A 675 1.22 -16.13 17.98
N ARG A 676 0.32 -15.72 17.09
CA ARG A 676 -0.43 -16.57 16.15
C ARG A 676 0.20 -16.66 14.76
N HIS A 677 1.32 -15.96 14.58
CA HIS A 677 2.05 -15.87 13.31
C HIS A 677 1.10 -15.61 12.14
N CYS A 678 0.33 -14.53 12.21
CA CYS A 678 -0.78 -14.26 11.28
C CYS A 678 -0.34 -14.23 9.81
N GLU A 679 -1.06 -14.89 8.90
CA GLU A 679 -0.77 -14.91 7.45
C GLU A 679 -0.51 -13.50 6.90
N HIS A 680 -1.23 -12.51 7.42
CA HIS A 680 -0.93 -11.09 7.27
C HIS A 680 -0.52 -10.50 8.63
N PRO A 681 0.79 -10.43 8.95
CA PRO A 681 1.23 -9.97 10.25
C PRO A 681 0.97 -8.47 10.40
N HIS A 682 -0.07 -8.11 11.15
CA HIS A 682 -0.39 -6.71 11.48
C HIS A 682 0.82 -5.98 12.09
N CYS A 683 1.61 -6.71 12.88
CA CYS A 683 2.84 -6.23 13.49
C CYS A 683 3.97 -5.88 12.49
N MET A 684 3.99 -6.47 11.30
CA MET A 684 5.04 -6.23 10.30
C MET A 684 4.76 -4.98 9.45
N LYS A 685 3.49 -4.64 9.27
CA LYS A 685 3.02 -3.60 8.34
C LYS A 685 3.72 -2.25 8.54
N ASP A 686 3.97 -1.88 9.80
CA ASP A 686 4.42 -0.55 10.19
C ASP A 686 5.71 -0.55 11.03
N CYS A 687 6.64 -1.47 10.76
CA CYS A 687 7.93 -1.51 11.46
C CYS A 687 8.91 -0.48 10.86
N PRO A 688 9.19 0.67 11.50
CA PRO A 688 10.01 1.74 10.91
C PRO A 688 11.42 1.32 10.47
N PRO A 689 12.18 0.52 11.28
CA PRO A 689 13.49 0.03 10.90
C PRO A 689 13.44 -1.24 10.04
N ASP A 690 12.24 -1.73 9.70
CA ASP A 690 12.05 -3.06 9.08
C ASP A 690 12.73 -4.16 9.92
N ALA A 691 12.39 -4.23 11.22
CA ALA A 691 12.96 -5.18 12.17
C ALA A 691 12.09 -6.42 12.41
N ILE A 692 10.91 -6.50 11.79
CA ILE A 692 10.02 -7.66 11.92
C ILE A 692 10.06 -8.39 10.60
N HIS A 693 10.54 -9.61 10.64
CA HIS A 693 10.68 -10.45 9.47
C HIS A 693 9.89 -11.73 9.66
N ARG A 694 9.79 -12.48 8.58
CA ARG A 694 9.22 -13.81 8.62
C ARG A 694 10.18 -14.82 8.03
N ALA A 695 10.43 -15.89 8.77
CA ALA A 695 11.25 -16.98 8.32
C ALA A 695 10.51 -17.83 7.25
N PRO A 696 11.24 -18.60 6.41
CA PRO A 696 10.65 -19.38 5.32
C PRO A 696 9.52 -20.33 5.75
N ASN A 697 9.61 -20.90 6.96
CA ASN A 697 8.61 -21.83 7.47
C ASN A 697 7.33 -21.10 7.95
N GLY A 698 7.40 -19.80 8.24
CA GLY A 698 6.25 -18.96 8.58
C GLY A 698 6.37 -18.24 9.92
N GLU A 699 7.45 -18.41 10.65
CA GLU A 699 7.67 -17.75 11.93
C GLU A 699 7.86 -16.26 11.73
N VAL A 700 6.90 -15.43 12.15
CA VAL A 700 7.15 -13.99 12.33
C VAL A 700 8.07 -13.82 13.54
N PHE A 701 9.17 -13.10 13.38
CA PHE A 701 10.15 -12.84 14.43
C PHE A 701 10.68 -11.40 14.37
N ILE A 702 11.38 -10.99 15.44
CA ILE A 702 11.95 -9.64 15.58
C ILE A 702 13.47 -9.77 15.49
N ALA A 703 14.10 -9.00 14.59
CA ALA A 703 15.55 -8.91 14.43
C ALA A 703 16.17 -7.83 15.33
N ASP A 704 17.50 -7.84 15.39
CA ASP A 704 18.28 -7.04 16.34
C ASP A 704 18.21 -5.53 16.08
N ASN A 705 17.86 -5.11 14.86
CA ASN A 705 17.66 -3.71 14.43
C ASN A 705 16.37 -3.06 14.99
N CYS A 706 15.65 -3.74 15.90
CA CYS A 706 14.51 -3.14 16.60
C CYS A 706 14.93 -1.90 17.41
N ILE A 707 14.28 -0.77 17.12
CA ILE A 707 14.52 0.54 17.78
C ILE A 707 13.57 0.83 18.94
N GLY A 708 12.75 -0.13 19.36
CA GLY A 708 11.88 0.06 20.52
C GLY A 708 10.66 0.97 20.35
N CYS A 709 10.21 1.24 19.11
CA CYS A 709 9.11 2.18 18.84
C CYS A 709 7.74 1.76 19.41
N GLY A 710 7.46 0.46 19.52
CA GLY A 710 6.19 -0.10 20.02
C GLY A 710 5.08 -0.26 18.97
N ASN A 711 5.27 0.15 17.71
CA ASN A 711 4.23 0.05 16.66
C ASN A 711 3.63 -1.35 16.54
N CYS A 712 4.49 -2.37 16.63
CA CYS A 712 4.08 -3.76 16.54
C CYS A 712 3.22 -4.23 17.71
N GLU A 713 3.42 -3.70 18.91
CA GLU A 713 2.58 -3.98 20.10
C GLU A 713 1.16 -3.45 19.88
N ARG A 714 1.02 -2.19 19.45
CA ARG A 714 -0.29 -1.56 19.21
C ARG A 714 -1.01 -2.10 17.97
N ASN A 715 -0.26 -2.43 16.94
CA ASN A 715 -0.83 -3.04 15.74
C ASN A 715 -1.23 -4.50 15.94
N CYS A 716 -0.80 -5.17 17.01
CA CYS A 716 -1.23 -6.54 17.24
C CYS A 716 -2.65 -6.55 17.84
N PRO A 717 -3.68 -6.97 17.09
CA PRO A 717 -5.06 -7.00 17.59
C PRO A 717 -5.28 -8.01 18.74
N TYR A 718 -4.25 -8.79 19.07
CA TYR A 718 -4.33 -9.92 19.99
C TYR A 718 -3.47 -9.71 21.25
N GLY A 719 -2.79 -8.56 21.36
CA GLY A 719 -1.99 -8.24 22.56
C GLY A 719 -0.80 -9.18 22.81
N VAL A 720 -0.30 -9.89 21.79
CA VAL A 720 0.73 -10.94 21.96
C VAL A 720 2.17 -10.42 21.88
N ILE A 721 2.34 -9.14 21.56
CA ILE A 721 3.63 -8.47 21.50
C ILE A 721 3.67 -7.49 22.66
N HIS A 722 4.75 -7.49 23.43
CA HIS A 722 4.95 -6.54 24.52
C HIS A 722 6.37 -5.96 24.50
N MET A 723 6.57 -4.80 25.11
CA MET A 723 7.88 -4.15 25.19
C MET A 723 8.63 -4.54 26.47
N ALA A 724 9.81 -5.16 26.32
CA ALA A 724 10.65 -5.57 27.45
C ALA A 724 12.12 -5.12 27.28
N TYR A 725 12.81 -4.92 28.39
CA TYR A 725 14.27 -4.76 28.37
C TYR A 725 14.94 -6.09 28.03
N LYS A 726 16.13 -6.02 27.45
CA LYS A 726 16.92 -7.23 27.19
C LYS A 726 17.39 -7.76 28.54
N PRO A 727 17.01 -8.97 28.95
CA PRO A 727 17.42 -9.51 30.24
C PRO A 727 18.94 -9.76 30.28
N PRO A 728 19.59 -9.63 31.44
CA PRO A 728 21.02 -9.90 31.59
C PRO A 728 21.33 -11.37 31.28
N LYS A 729 22.54 -11.65 30.80
CA LYS A 729 22.95 -13.04 30.51
C LYS A 729 23.00 -13.85 31.81
N LYS A 730 22.36 -15.03 31.82
CA LYS A 730 22.50 -15.98 32.92
C LYS A 730 23.97 -16.40 33.08
N PRO A 731 24.46 -16.54 34.33
CA PRO A 731 25.76 -17.11 34.59
C PRO A 731 25.83 -18.57 34.12
N GLY A 732 27.02 -19.03 33.74
CA GLY A 732 27.21 -20.42 33.29
C GLY A 732 26.96 -21.42 34.42
N LEU A 733 26.62 -22.67 34.07
CA LEU A 733 26.30 -23.75 35.02
C LEU A 733 27.36 -23.90 36.13
N ILE A 734 28.65 -23.84 35.77
CA ILE A 734 29.78 -23.93 36.70
C ILE A 734 29.80 -22.74 37.67
N GLN A 735 29.50 -21.54 37.17
CA GLN A 735 29.51 -20.31 37.96
C GLN A 735 28.35 -20.26 38.96
N TRP A 736 27.19 -20.79 38.59
CA TRP A 736 26.07 -20.99 39.51
C TRP A 736 26.41 -22.07 40.55
N LEU A 737 26.84 -23.26 40.09
CA LEU A 737 27.08 -24.42 40.96
C LEU A 737 28.21 -24.17 41.99
N LEU A 738 29.26 -23.42 41.61
CA LEU A 738 30.44 -23.22 42.46
C LEU A 738 30.43 -21.88 43.23
N LEU A 739 29.76 -20.84 42.74
CA LEU A 739 29.81 -19.50 43.35
C LEU A 739 28.45 -18.99 43.83
N GLY A 740 27.36 -19.75 43.63
CA GLY A 740 26.00 -19.33 44.00
C GLY A 740 25.59 -18.01 43.34
N ARG A 741 26.23 -17.60 42.25
CA ARG A 741 25.95 -16.35 41.55
C ARG A 741 24.83 -16.57 40.55
N GLY A 742 23.72 -15.84 40.71
CA GLY A 742 22.56 -15.80 39.80
C GLY A 742 21.58 -16.97 39.96
N SER A 743 20.54 -17.00 39.12
CA SER A 743 19.51 -18.03 39.14
C SER A 743 19.96 -19.33 38.46
N GLY A 744 19.58 -20.46 39.03
CA GLY A 744 19.93 -21.80 38.58
C GLY A 744 19.18 -22.30 37.33
N PRO A 745 19.52 -23.50 36.86
CA PRO A 745 18.75 -24.19 35.81
C PRO A 745 17.29 -24.38 36.25
N GLY A 746 16.33 -23.98 35.42
CA GLY A 746 14.90 -24.07 35.75
C GLY A 746 14.35 -23.01 36.73
N GLU A 747 15.21 -22.13 37.27
CA GLU A 747 14.77 -20.96 38.06
C GLU A 747 14.47 -19.77 37.12
N ALA A 748 13.32 -19.13 37.34
CA ALA A 748 12.94 -17.91 36.61
C ALA A 748 13.99 -16.81 36.88
N PRO A 749 14.51 -16.12 35.86
CA PRO A 749 15.51 -15.09 36.10
C PRO A 749 14.86 -13.80 36.60
N TYR A 750 15.59 -13.16 37.51
CA TYR A 750 15.61 -11.75 37.92
C TYR A 750 14.31 -10.93 37.86
N ASP A 751 14.08 -10.22 38.96
CA ASP A 751 13.08 -9.17 39.07
C ASP A 751 13.24 -8.15 37.93
N SER A 752 12.17 -7.92 37.17
CA SER A 752 12.15 -7.24 35.86
C SER A 752 12.51 -5.74 35.89
N HIS A 753 12.99 -5.24 37.03
CA HIS A 753 13.24 -3.84 37.30
C HIS A 753 14.71 -3.40 37.12
N GLU A 754 15.68 -4.32 37.11
CA GLU A 754 17.09 -4.00 36.88
C GLU A 754 17.42 -3.89 35.38
N HIS A 755 17.76 -2.68 34.93
CA HIS A 755 18.21 -2.38 33.57
C HIS A 755 19.33 -1.33 33.60
N ALA A 756 20.24 -1.37 32.63
CA ALA A 756 21.32 -0.40 32.57
C ALA A 756 20.81 0.97 32.11
N ALA A 757 21.39 2.05 32.66
CA ALA A 757 21.02 3.42 32.28
C ALA A 757 21.25 3.64 30.77
N GLY A 758 20.18 4.01 30.04
CA GLY A 758 20.22 4.27 28.60
C GLY A 758 19.78 3.09 27.71
N GLU A 759 19.45 1.92 28.26
CA GLU A 759 18.83 0.85 27.49
C GLU A 759 17.38 1.18 27.13
N ILE A 760 16.97 0.76 25.92
CA ILE A 760 15.61 0.92 25.42
C ILE A 760 14.88 -0.42 25.46
N LYS A 761 13.58 -0.40 25.74
CA LYS A 761 12.74 -1.59 25.60
C LYS A 761 12.70 -2.01 24.13
N LYS A 762 12.81 -3.31 23.88
CA LYS A 762 12.61 -3.90 22.56
C LYS A 762 11.31 -4.70 22.56
N ALA A 763 10.73 -4.83 21.37
CA ALA A 763 9.53 -5.63 21.21
C ALA A 763 9.87 -7.12 21.40
N VAL A 764 9.03 -7.81 22.15
CA VAL A 764 9.14 -9.24 22.46
C VAL A 764 7.86 -9.93 22.05
N LYS A 765 8.01 -11.05 21.34
CA LYS A 765 6.90 -11.92 20.93
C LYS A 765 7.42 -13.32 20.67
N CYS A 766 6.51 -14.31 20.67
CA CYS A 766 6.87 -15.68 20.29
C CYS A 766 7.37 -15.72 18.83
N ASP A 767 8.49 -16.40 18.60
CA ASP A 767 9.11 -16.67 17.28
C ASP A 767 9.11 -18.17 16.96
N MET A 768 8.23 -18.94 17.62
CA MET A 768 8.16 -20.41 17.59
C MET A 768 9.48 -21.11 17.93
N CYS A 769 10.41 -20.43 18.61
CA CYS A 769 11.76 -20.92 18.82
C CYS A 769 12.42 -21.36 17.50
N LYS A 770 12.24 -20.57 16.42
CA LYS A 770 12.69 -20.87 15.05
C LYS A 770 14.13 -21.36 14.91
N ASP A 771 15.01 -20.96 15.83
CA ASP A 771 16.43 -21.28 15.82
C ASP A 771 16.75 -22.61 16.55
N LEU A 772 15.74 -23.28 17.13
CA LEU A 772 15.87 -24.58 17.78
C LEU A 772 15.35 -25.70 16.89
N SER A 773 16.18 -26.70 16.61
CA SER A 773 15.81 -27.88 15.81
C SER A 773 14.65 -28.70 16.40
N GLY A 774 14.42 -28.60 17.72
CA GLY A 774 13.30 -29.27 18.38
C GLY A 774 11.95 -28.56 18.26
N GLY A 775 11.86 -27.37 17.65
CA GLY A 775 10.61 -26.58 17.54
C GLY A 775 10.29 -25.68 18.76
N PRO A 776 9.00 -25.42 19.07
CA PRO A 776 8.61 -24.57 20.20
C PRO A 776 8.88 -25.23 21.57
N ALA A 777 9.62 -24.54 22.44
CA ALA A 777 9.93 -25.03 23.79
C ALA A 777 8.69 -25.26 24.65
N CYS A 778 7.68 -24.39 24.53
CA CYS A 778 6.45 -24.46 25.32
C CYS A 778 5.61 -25.72 25.05
N VAL A 779 5.67 -26.26 23.83
CA VAL A 779 5.00 -27.51 23.45
C VAL A 779 5.81 -28.70 23.94
N ARG A 780 7.13 -28.71 23.70
CA ARG A 780 8.01 -29.81 24.14
C ARG A 780 8.08 -29.99 25.64
N SER A 781 7.99 -28.92 26.42
CA SER A 781 8.06 -28.98 27.88
C SER A 781 6.74 -29.36 28.55
N CYS A 782 5.65 -29.53 27.78
CA CYS A 782 4.35 -29.92 28.30
C CYS A 782 4.34 -31.43 28.62
N PRO A 783 4.32 -31.83 29.90
CA PRO A 783 4.46 -33.25 30.27
C PRO A 783 3.24 -34.11 29.89
N THR A 784 2.07 -33.48 29.72
CA THR A 784 0.81 -34.16 29.40
C THR A 784 0.43 -34.04 27.92
N GLY A 785 1.19 -33.30 27.12
CA GLY A 785 0.82 -32.99 25.73
C GLY A 785 -0.37 -32.03 25.58
N ALA A 786 -0.78 -31.34 26.65
CA ALA A 786 -1.89 -30.40 26.64
C ALA A 786 -1.67 -29.17 25.74
N ALA A 787 -0.43 -28.70 25.61
CA ALA A 787 -0.09 -27.54 24.79
C ALA A 787 0.27 -27.97 23.36
N ILE A 788 -0.49 -27.49 22.37
CA ILE A 788 -0.32 -27.86 20.96
C ILE A 788 -0.38 -26.62 20.07
N ARG A 789 0.31 -26.66 18.92
CA ARG A 789 0.13 -25.67 17.86
C ARG A 789 -0.60 -26.29 16.69
N ILE A 790 -1.61 -25.58 16.19
CA ILE A 790 -2.43 -26.03 15.05
C ILE A 790 -2.67 -24.88 14.08
N SER A 791 -2.87 -25.22 12.81
CA SER A 791 -3.23 -24.30 11.74
C SER A 791 -4.76 -24.25 11.54
N PRO A 792 -5.32 -23.22 10.88
CA PRO A 792 -6.76 -23.11 10.63
C PRO A 792 -7.37 -24.29 9.87
N GLU A 793 -6.57 -24.94 9.02
CA GLU A 793 -7.00 -26.11 8.24
C GLU A 793 -7.24 -27.34 9.12
N GLU A 794 -6.61 -27.40 10.30
CA GLU A 794 -6.72 -28.50 11.26
C GLU A 794 -7.85 -28.30 12.28
N PHE A 795 -8.47 -27.11 12.33
CA PHE A 795 -9.53 -26.82 13.32
C PHE A 795 -10.72 -27.79 13.25
N PRO A 796 -11.23 -28.20 12.07
CA PRO A 796 -12.34 -29.14 12.02
C PRO A 796 -11.98 -30.51 12.61
N ALA A 797 -10.81 -31.04 12.26
CA ALA A 797 -10.33 -32.32 12.79
C ALA A 797 -10.07 -32.23 14.30
N TYR A 798 -9.49 -31.13 14.75
CA TYR A 798 -9.29 -30.83 16.16
C TYR A 798 -10.63 -30.78 16.92
N ALA A 799 -11.60 -30.00 16.44
CA ALA A 799 -12.90 -29.86 17.06
C ALA A 799 -13.66 -31.21 17.14
N GLN A 800 -13.53 -32.06 16.12
CA GLN A 800 -14.12 -33.42 16.13
C GLN A 800 -13.49 -34.35 17.17
N SER A 801 -12.21 -34.14 17.51
CA SER A 801 -11.50 -34.94 18.52
C SER A 801 -11.87 -34.57 19.96
N ARG A 802 -12.46 -33.38 20.17
CA ARG A 802 -12.91 -32.88 21.47
C ARG A 802 -14.34 -33.32 21.74
N ARG A 803 -14.46 -34.55 22.23
CA ARG A 803 -15.71 -35.20 22.63
C ARG A 803 -16.08 -34.89 24.07
#